data_AF-A0A7D3ZLE3-F1
#
_entry.id   AF-A0A7D3ZLE3-F1
#
_cell.length_a   1.000
_cell.length_b   1.000
_cell.length_c   1.000
_cell.angle_alpha   90.00
_cell.angle_beta   90.00
_cell.angle_gamma   90.00
#
_symmetry.space_group_name_H-M   'P 1'
#
loop_
_entity.id
_entity.type
_entity.pdbx_description
1 polymer ?
#
loop_
_entity_poly.entity_id
_entity_poly.type
_entity_poly.pdbx_seq_one_letter_code
_entity_poly.pdbx_strand_id
1 'polypeptide(L)'
;MTKAPGRTAAGLAATAAVVALTPGAAHGATGFRTTLSYQCATAAGLQKATVRISGKAPASGAPGRPLTIGPVTVTVTGGNRTTGLLGGKTGGEQAGGTISLAVTAGQAGGRPVDAQWPPLPVKAAHDTTITATGPVPSVTPMSGGGVTWRAGDLTIAPADAGRPVKCTADREAVLTTVPVPARRKAVTPPTARTPLAPGRGAGRTAIGPMRLADDLPPCDPKPAWTWNPDPALQMPELPPGTTVPPEDKSQPECGRLNVVSNIGKAHVAALTQGMVSVLYTTRAPRNEADNYIRYDNLGVVATNPATTSTLGFGFLPTTATSVFQQVGVGNISLISPLDWTLPGGPGPARVLAKAKENVRVTAVQANGVPIPVGPRCGTAKPMTVALTRDAGRSSVQEAGLYSGSVTVPRFAGCGVGEDISPLLTASISGSGNTVEINQSALCKMNGPSQPCTPGPVAKTAWSVKPGGKIVGTGSGVTIADADFGGMITCTTSKITLDASLPHRTGRIADISGFAFDGCTNEVGVPYEVTAVPDHGRHLQGASYDPTTGQSLMTYRLRMRLKGADGCTAELGNGAAPPGNRPQTLSAMYDNATHTLHLFWSLNDFTPLWVSTATGCEASWQTRPAGTGVLLGIDINTFAETGIYSFSPAQTITGPTP
;
A
#
# COMPACT_ATOMS: atom_id res chain seq x y z
N MET A 1 84.15 -21.37 -22.57
CA MET A 1 84.48 -20.20 -23.42
C MET A 1 83.35 -19.19 -23.28
N THR A 2 83.67 -17.95 -22.89
CA THR A 2 82.94 -16.66 -23.09
C THR A 2 81.43 -16.59 -22.78
N LYS A 3 80.84 -15.59 -22.11
CA LYS A 3 81.21 -14.39 -21.34
C LYS A 3 79.83 -13.88 -20.81
N ALA A 4 79.77 -13.34 -19.59
CA ALA A 4 78.56 -12.84 -18.88
C ALA A 4 77.91 -11.58 -19.54
N PRO A 5 76.97 -10.80 -18.92
CA PRO A 5 76.14 -10.92 -17.69
C PRO A 5 74.66 -10.47 -17.96
N GLY A 6 73.70 -10.27 -17.05
CA GLY A 6 73.66 -10.07 -15.60
C GLY A 6 72.21 -10.16 -15.09
N ARG A 7 72.02 -10.60 -13.83
CA ARG A 7 71.75 -9.76 -12.64
C ARG A 7 70.34 -9.12 -12.71
N THR A 8 69.40 -9.38 -11.81
CA THR A 8 69.42 -9.54 -10.34
C THR A 8 68.14 -10.32 -9.92
N ALA A 9 68.21 -11.37 -9.08
CA ALA A 9 68.22 -11.35 -7.59
C ALA A 9 67.01 -10.59 -7.01
N ALA A 10 66.21 -11.07 -6.06
CA ALA A 10 66.28 -12.11 -5.03
C ALA A 10 64.81 -12.40 -4.62
N GLY A 11 64.39 -13.44 -3.93
CA GLY A 11 65.03 -14.47 -3.11
C GLY A 11 63.99 -14.94 -2.08
N LEU A 12 64.05 -16.24 -1.75
CA LEU A 12 63.66 -16.88 -0.47
C LEU A 12 62.24 -16.63 0.09
N ALA A 13 61.48 -17.61 0.59
CA ALA A 13 61.86 -18.86 1.21
C ALA A 13 60.69 -19.86 1.12
N ALA A 14 61.03 -21.13 0.97
CA ALA A 14 60.14 -22.22 1.31
C ALA A 14 60.21 -22.45 2.83
N THR A 15 59.06 -22.46 3.50
CA THR A 15 58.87 -23.11 4.79
C THR A 15 57.67 -24.02 4.69
N ALA A 16 57.92 -25.31 4.92
CA ALA A 16 56.95 -26.38 5.02
C ALA A 16 56.26 -26.40 6.41
N ALA A 17 55.20 -27.22 6.48
CA ALA A 17 54.44 -27.68 7.66
C ALA A 17 53.34 -26.71 8.14
N VAL A 18 52.10 -27.12 8.45
CA VAL A 18 51.58 -28.41 8.94
C VAL A 18 50.18 -28.62 8.33
N VAL A 19 49.93 -29.79 7.73
CA VAL A 19 48.57 -30.23 7.36
C VAL A 19 47.87 -30.66 8.64
N ALA A 20 47.10 -29.76 9.24
CA ALA A 20 46.09 -30.13 10.21
C ALA A 20 44.86 -30.63 9.44
N LEU A 21 44.66 -31.96 9.44
CA LEU A 21 43.43 -32.59 9.03
C LEU A 21 42.31 -32.14 9.98
N THR A 22 41.59 -31.10 9.58
CA THR A 22 40.24 -30.83 10.08
C THR A 22 39.26 -31.27 8.99
N PRO A 23 38.24 -32.08 9.30
CA PRO A 23 37.17 -32.39 8.35
C PRO A 23 36.24 -31.18 8.24
N GLY A 24 36.69 -30.13 7.55
CA GLY A 24 35.87 -29.03 7.10
C GLY A 24 35.50 -29.26 5.64
N ALA A 25 34.31 -29.81 5.39
CA ALA A 25 33.78 -29.94 4.03
C ALA A 25 33.78 -28.57 3.33
N ALA A 26 34.71 -28.38 2.39
CA ALA A 26 34.67 -27.29 1.42
C ALA A 26 33.40 -27.44 0.58
N HIS A 27 32.32 -26.76 0.97
CA HIS A 27 31.14 -26.63 0.15
C HIS A 27 31.47 -25.64 -0.97
N GLY A 28 31.69 -26.16 -2.18
CA GLY A 28 32.07 -25.35 -3.34
C GLY A 28 31.10 -24.19 -3.58
N ALA A 29 31.62 -22.98 -3.77
CA ALA A 29 30.81 -21.84 -4.18
C ALA A 29 30.75 -21.77 -5.71
N THR A 30 29.56 -21.68 -6.28
CA THR A 30 29.30 -21.53 -7.71
C THR A 30 29.22 -20.04 -8.07
N GLY A 31 30.01 -19.61 -9.06
CA GLY A 31 29.90 -18.25 -9.60
C GLY A 31 28.61 -18.08 -10.42
N PHE A 32 27.97 -16.91 -10.33
CA PHE A 32 26.87 -16.52 -11.22
C PHE A 32 27.19 -15.21 -11.94
N ARG A 33 26.65 -15.04 -13.14
CA ARG A 33 26.77 -13.84 -13.97
C ARG A 33 25.52 -13.69 -14.82
N THR A 34 24.85 -12.55 -14.70
CA THR A 34 23.64 -12.21 -15.45
C THR A 34 23.82 -10.84 -16.11
N THR A 35 23.39 -10.70 -17.37
CA THR A 35 23.45 -9.44 -18.12
C THR A 35 22.04 -9.01 -18.52
N LEU A 36 21.71 -7.75 -18.28
CA LEU A 36 20.37 -7.19 -18.44
C LEU A 36 20.40 -5.86 -19.18
N SER A 37 19.33 -5.56 -19.90
CA SER A 37 19.10 -4.24 -20.47
C SER A 37 18.22 -3.43 -19.51
N TYR A 38 18.62 -2.20 -19.26
CA TYR A 38 17.91 -1.22 -18.44
C TYR A 38 17.63 0.06 -19.24
N GLN A 39 16.52 0.71 -18.94
CA GLN A 39 16.20 2.07 -19.39
C GLN A 39 16.44 3.04 -18.23
N CYS A 40 17.42 3.93 -18.38
CA CYS A 40 17.81 4.91 -17.38
C CYS A 40 17.25 6.29 -17.73
N ALA A 41 16.50 6.90 -16.81
CA ALA A 41 15.98 8.25 -16.96
C ALA A 41 17.04 9.29 -16.62
N THR A 42 17.63 9.92 -17.64
CA THR A 42 18.66 10.96 -17.50
C THR A 42 18.08 12.35 -17.79
N ALA A 43 18.84 13.41 -17.50
CA ALA A 43 18.48 14.77 -17.91
C ALA A 43 18.39 14.94 -19.44
N ALA A 44 19.05 14.07 -20.21
CA ALA A 44 19.00 14.05 -21.68
C ALA A 44 17.89 13.13 -22.23
N GLY A 45 17.04 12.56 -21.37
CA GLY A 45 16.00 11.59 -21.73
C GLY A 45 16.34 10.15 -21.35
N LEU A 46 15.53 9.21 -21.84
CA LEU A 46 15.73 7.77 -21.58
C LEU A 46 16.94 7.26 -22.36
N GLN A 47 17.87 6.61 -21.66
CA GLN A 47 19.06 6.00 -22.25
C GLN A 47 19.12 4.51 -21.90
N LYS A 48 19.44 3.69 -22.90
CA LYS A 48 19.65 2.25 -22.69
C LYS A 48 21.01 1.98 -22.07
N ALA A 49 21.03 1.17 -21.02
CA ALA A 49 22.24 0.70 -20.36
C ALA A 49 22.25 -0.83 -20.26
N THR A 50 23.41 -1.43 -20.48
CA THR A 50 23.65 -2.86 -20.25
C THR A 50 24.25 -3.04 -18.86
N VAL A 51 23.56 -3.79 -18.00
CA VAL A 51 23.95 -4.01 -16.61
C VAL A 51 24.33 -5.47 -16.42
N ARG A 52 25.59 -5.72 -16.05
CA ARG A 52 26.13 -7.04 -15.73
C ARG A 52 26.25 -7.19 -14.22
N ILE A 53 25.60 -8.20 -13.67
CA ILE A 53 25.56 -8.52 -12.24
C ILE A 53 26.26 -9.86 -12.04
N SER A 54 27.25 -9.94 -11.16
CA SER A 54 27.99 -11.18 -10.89
C SER A 54 28.40 -11.34 -9.44
N GLY A 55 28.44 -12.57 -8.95
CA GLY A 55 28.86 -12.90 -7.59
C GLY A 55 29.15 -14.40 -7.44
N LYS A 56 29.33 -14.85 -6.20
CA LYS A 56 29.50 -16.28 -5.86
C LYS A 56 28.40 -16.70 -4.89
N ALA A 57 27.67 -17.75 -5.22
CA ALA A 57 26.67 -18.35 -4.36
C ALA A 57 27.17 -19.71 -3.85
N PRO A 58 26.74 -20.18 -2.67
CA PRO A 58 27.06 -21.54 -2.22
C PRO A 58 26.37 -22.58 -3.12
N ALA A 59 27.00 -23.74 -3.35
CA ALA A 59 26.41 -24.81 -4.17
C ALA A 59 25.13 -25.40 -3.58
N SER A 60 24.96 -25.33 -2.26
CA SER A 60 23.73 -25.74 -1.57
C SER A 60 23.57 -25.00 -0.24
N GLY A 61 22.33 -24.91 0.23
CA GLY A 61 21.97 -24.41 1.56
C GLY A 61 21.38 -25.50 2.45
N ALA A 62 21.07 -25.17 3.70
CA ALA A 62 20.34 -26.05 4.61
C ALA A 62 19.17 -25.30 5.26
N PRO A 63 18.02 -25.97 5.51
CA PRO A 63 16.90 -25.33 6.19
C PRO A 63 17.31 -24.80 7.56
N GLY A 64 16.97 -23.54 7.85
CA GLY A 64 17.30 -22.82 9.07
C GLY A 64 18.75 -22.33 9.16
N ARG A 65 19.55 -22.43 8.09
CA ARG A 65 20.91 -21.88 8.04
C ARG A 65 21.00 -20.68 7.09
N PRO A 66 21.68 -19.58 7.48
CA PRO A 66 21.85 -18.43 6.62
C PRO A 66 22.56 -18.79 5.32
N LEU A 67 21.96 -18.39 4.20
CA LEU A 67 22.52 -18.58 2.87
C LEU A 67 23.13 -17.26 2.40
N THR A 68 24.46 -17.22 2.40
CA THR A 68 25.22 -16.00 2.12
C THR A 68 25.73 -16.02 0.68
N ILE A 69 25.29 -15.07 -0.13
CA ILE A 69 25.93 -14.77 -1.42
C ILE A 69 27.16 -13.91 -1.13
N GLY A 70 28.30 -14.26 -1.71
CA GLY A 70 29.53 -13.47 -1.60
C GLY A 70 29.36 -12.06 -2.20
N PRO A 71 30.38 -11.19 -2.09
CA PRO A 71 30.30 -9.84 -2.63
C PRO A 71 29.82 -9.83 -4.08
N VAL A 72 28.89 -8.92 -4.38
CA VAL A 72 28.29 -8.79 -5.70
C VAL A 72 28.88 -7.59 -6.41
N THR A 73 29.24 -7.80 -7.67
CA THR A 73 29.73 -6.78 -8.59
C THR A 73 28.63 -6.44 -9.60
N VAL A 74 28.32 -5.16 -9.72
CA VAL A 74 27.41 -4.60 -10.72
C VAL A 74 28.21 -3.69 -11.65
N THR A 75 28.23 -4.01 -12.94
CA THR A 75 28.87 -3.20 -13.98
C THR A 75 27.81 -2.65 -14.92
N VAL A 76 27.66 -1.34 -14.98
CA VAL A 76 26.76 -0.62 -15.88
C VAL A 76 27.57 -0.12 -17.08
N THR A 77 27.14 -0.47 -18.29
CA THR A 77 27.70 -0.03 -19.57
C THR A 77 26.62 0.71 -20.34
N GLY A 78 26.70 2.03 -20.36
CA GLY A 78 25.86 2.89 -21.20
C GLY A 78 26.51 3.09 -22.55
N GLY A 79 25.76 3.62 -23.52
CA GLY A 79 26.31 4.03 -24.81
C GLY A 79 27.35 5.15 -24.68
N ASN A 80 27.50 5.97 -25.72
CA ASN A 80 28.68 6.78 -26.01
C ASN A 80 29.21 7.72 -24.89
N ARG A 81 28.52 7.93 -23.76
CA ARG A 81 29.02 8.63 -22.55
C ARG A 81 28.31 8.21 -21.24
N THR A 82 28.77 7.17 -20.53
CA THR A 82 28.23 6.81 -19.19
C THR A 82 28.55 7.83 -18.10
N THR A 83 29.58 8.64 -18.27
CA THR A 83 29.88 9.76 -17.36
C THR A 83 28.73 10.75 -17.25
N GLY A 84 27.87 10.82 -18.29
CA GLY A 84 26.60 11.56 -18.25
C GLY A 84 25.58 11.02 -17.24
N LEU A 85 25.66 9.74 -16.85
CA LEU A 85 24.81 9.15 -15.80
C LEU A 85 25.21 9.61 -14.39
N LEU A 86 26.43 10.11 -14.21
CA LEU A 86 26.95 10.63 -12.94
C LEU A 86 26.98 12.17 -12.87
N GLY A 87 26.54 12.87 -13.93
CA GLY A 87 26.26 14.30 -13.87
C GLY A 87 27.43 15.28 -14.09
N GLY A 88 28.62 14.88 -14.55
CA GLY A 88 29.63 15.89 -14.93
C GLY A 88 31.03 15.42 -15.36
N LYS A 89 31.56 16.12 -16.39
CA LYS A 89 32.92 16.20 -17.00
C LYS A 89 33.72 14.90 -17.21
N THR A 90 33.92 14.57 -18.49
CA THR A 90 34.87 13.57 -19.00
C THR A 90 36.31 13.92 -18.62
N GLY A 91 37.03 12.95 -18.07
CA GLY A 91 38.47 13.03 -17.82
C GLY A 91 38.84 13.08 -16.33
N GLY A 92 38.75 11.93 -15.65
CA GLY A 92 39.28 11.75 -14.30
C GLY A 92 38.69 10.53 -13.60
N GLU A 93 39.52 9.79 -12.88
CA GLU A 93 39.16 8.63 -12.06
C GLU A 93 38.29 9.08 -10.87
N GLN A 94 37.03 9.42 -11.12
CA GLN A 94 36.08 9.78 -10.06
C GLN A 94 35.52 8.49 -9.44
N ALA A 95 36.20 8.01 -8.39
CA ALA A 95 35.68 7.00 -7.49
C ALA A 95 34.74 7.67 -6.46
N GLY A 96 33.45 7.77 -6.80
CA GLY A 96 32.43 8.29 -5.90
C GLY A 96 31.01 7.97 -6.36
N GLY A 97 30.11 7.66 -5.41
CA GLY A 97 28.71 7.35 -5.66
C GLY A 97 28.30 5.94 -5.26
N THR A 98 27.02 5.61 -5.40
CA THR A 98 26.47 4.29 -5.07
C THR A 98 25.53 3.76 -6.16
N ILE A 99 25.48 2.44 -6.27
CA ILE A 99 24.52 1.72 -7.11
C ILE A 99 23.62 0.89 -6.20
N SER A 100 22.33 1.21 -6.17
CA SER A 100 21.33 0.47 -5.42
C SER A 100 20.56 -0.43 -6.38
N LEU A 101 20.63 -1.75 -6.18
CA LEU A 101 19.89 -2.75 -6.96
C LEU A 101 18.81 -3.36 -6.08
N ALA A 102 17.54 -3.23 -6.48
CA ALA A 102 16.45 -3.94 -5.85
C ALA A 102 16.57 -5.44 -6.18
N VAL A 103 16.58 -6.29 -5.16
CA VAL A 103 16.68 -7.75 -5.33
C VAL A 103 15.64 -8.43 -4.47
N THR A 104 14.86 -9.33 -5.07
CA THR A 104 13.98 -10.22 -4.30
C THR A 104 14.58 -11.61 -4.20
N ALA A 105 14.36 -12.28 -3.07
CA ALA A 105 14.74 -13.67 -2.84
C ALA A 105 13.50 -14.49 -2.47
N GLY A 106 13.33 -15.68 -3.03
CA GLY A 106 12.17 -16.51 -2.72
C GLY A 106 12.32 -17.97 -3.10
N GLN A 107 11.57 -18.84 -2.42
CA GLN A 107 11.41 -20.25 -2.77
C GLN A 107 10.14 -20.45 -3.60
N ALA A 108 10.14 -21.42 -4.51
CA ALA A 108 8.98 -21.72 -5.36
C ALA A 108 7.71 -21.97 -4.53
N GLY A 109 6.61 -21.30 -4.88
CA GLY A 109 5.33 -21.36 -4.16
C GLY A 109 5.23 -20.48 -2.90
N GLY A 110 6.32 -19.80 -2.52
CA GLY A 110 6.33 -18.79 -1.45
C GLY A 110 6.31 -17.36 -2.01
N ARG A 111 5.95 -16.39 -1.18
CA ARG A 111 6.05 -14.97 -1.52
C ARG A 111 7.54 -14.56 -1.55
N PRO A 112 8.07 -14.01 -2.65
CA PRO A 112 9.41 -13.44 -2.67
C PRO A 112 9.51 -12.28 -1.67
N VAL A 113 10.63 -12.19 -0.97
CA VAL A 113 10.93 -11.12 -0.02
C VAL A 113 12.02 -10.21 -0.59
N ASP A 114 12.04 -8.94 -0.20
CA ASP A 114 13.16 -8.06 -0.50
C ASP A 114 14.43 -8.58 0.22
N ALA A 115 15.51 -8.78 -0.53
CA ALA A 115 16.80 -9.23 -0.02
C ALA A 115 17.59 -8.11 0.67
N GLN A 116 17.09 -6.87 0.64
CA GLN A 116 17.64 -5.69 1.32
C GLN A 116 19.11 -5.42 1.00
N TRP A 117 19.49 -5.55 -0.27
CA TRP A 117 20.87 -5.27 -0.68
C TRP A 117 21.20 -3.79 -0.43
N PRO A 118 22.30 -3.48 0.30
CA PRO A 118 22.69 -2.10 0.55
C PRO A 118 23.17 -1.43 -0.76
N PRO A 119 23.16 -0.10 -0.83
CA PRO A 119 23.79 0.64 -1.91
C PRO A 119 25.26 0.21 -2.06
N LEU A 120 25.63 -0.27 -3.24
CA LEU A 120 26.98 -0.75 -3.52
C LEU A 120 27.87 0.45 -3.86
N PRO A 121 29.03 0.62 -3.20
CA PRO A 121 29.93 1.72 -3.51
C PRO A 121 30.53 1.54 -4.91
N VAL A 122 30.54 2.63 -5.69
CA VAL A 122 31.22 2.67 -6.99
C VAL A 122 32.74 2.57 -6.74
N LYS A 123 33.38 1.59 -7.37
CA LYS A 123 34.81 1.31 -7.27
C LYS A 123 35.61 1.86 -8.45
N ALA A 124 35.00 1.88 -9.63
CA ALA A 124 35.61 2.41 -10.84
C ALA A 124 34.54 3.02 -11.75
N ALA A 125 34.83 4.16 -12.35
CA ALA A 125 34.02 4.78 -13.39
C ALA A 125 34.95 5.23 -14.53
N HIS A 126 34.65 4.77 -15.74
CA HIS A 126 35.33 5.11 -16.98
C HIS A 126 34.31 5.65 -18.00
N ASP A 127 34.78 6.14 -19.15
CA ASP A 127 33.93 6.83 -20.13
C ASP A 127 32.67 6.05 -20.55
N THR A 128 32.74 4.71 -20.60
CA THR A 128 31.63 3.83 -21.00
C THR A 128 31.19 2.82 -19.92
N THR A 129 31.84 2.77 -18.74
CA THR A 129 31.54 1.76 -17.72
C THR A 129 31.61 2.27 -16.29
N ILE A 130 30.62 1.94 -15.47
CA ILE A 130 30.61 2.17 -14.02
C ILE A 130 30.55 0.81 -13.31
N THR A 131 31.45 0.55 -12.37
CA THR A 131 31.51 -0.69 -11.60
C THR A 131 31.35 -0.42 -10.11
N ALA A 132 30.35 -1.03 -9.49
CA ALA A 132 30.14 -1.03 -8.04
C ALA A 132 30.30 -2.44 -7.47
N THR A 133 30.84 -2.57 -6.25
CA THR A 133 31.02 -3.87 -5.59
C THR A 133 30.89 -3.75 -4.08
N GLY A 134 30.15 -4.67 -3.47
CA GLY A 134 29.95 -4.68 -2.01
C GLY A 134 29.37 -6.00 -1.50
N PRO A 135 29.39 -6.21 -0.17
CA PRO A 135 28.75 -7.35 0.47
C PRO A 135 27.22 -7.23 0.39
N VAL A 136 26.54 -8.38 0.43
CA VAL A 136 25.06 -8.44 0.42
C VAL A 136 24.56 -9.31 1.59
N PRO A 137 23.37 -9.03 2.14
CA PRO A 137 22.83 -9.79 3.28
C PRO A 137 22.54 -11.25 2.94
N SER A 138 22.59 -12.11 3.96
CA SER A 138 22.21 -13.52 3.85
C SER A 138 20.69 -13.70 3.91
N VAL A 139 20.16 -14.72 3.22
CA VAL A 139 18.75 -15.13 3.31
C VAL A 139 18.68 -16.51 3.98
N THR A 140 17.78 -16.71 4.95
CA THR A 140 17.67 -17.99 5.66
C THR A 140 16.44 -18.77 5.18
N PRO A 141 16.60 -19.80 4.32
CA PRO A 141 15.48 -20.65 3.93
C PRO A 141 15.05 -21.54 5.11
N MET A 142 13.75 -21.65 5.37
CA MET A 142 13.23 -22.43 6.51
C MET A 142 12.80 -23.85 6.13
N SER A 143 12.66 -24.13 4.83
CA SER A 143 12.28 -25.43 4.28
C SER A 143 13.23 -25.84 3.15
N GLY A 144 13.21 -27.12 2.79
CA GLY A 144 13.87 -27.58 1.57
C GLY A 144 13.20 -26.98 0.33
N GLY A 145 13.99 -26.71 -0.71
CA GLY A 145 13.56 -26.06 -1.95
C GLY A 145 14.53 -24.99 -2.42
N GLY A 146 14.62 -24.75 -3.74
CA GLY A 146 15.56 -23.78 -4.30
C GLY A 146 15.23 -22.34 -3.93
N VAL A 147 16.19 -21.60 -3.38
CA VAL A 147 16.09 -20.15 -3.12
C VAL A 147 16.59 -19.40 -4.35
N THR A 148 15.74 -18.57 -4.95
CA THR A 148 16.04 -17.83 -6.18
C THR A 148 16.12 -16.34 -5.90
N TRP A 149 17.21 -15.70 -6.33
CA TRP A 149 17.37 -14.23 -6.29
C TRP A 149 17.02 -13.65 -7.66
N ARG A 150 16.27 -12.54 -7.68
CA ARG A 150 15.84 -11.83 -8.89
C ARG A 150 16.19 -10.36 -8.81
N ALA A 151 16.80 -9.83 -9.87
CA ALA A 151 17.10 -8.41 -10.00
C ALA A 151 15.85 -7.64 -10.49
N GLY A 152 15.61 -6.49 -9.86
CA GLY A 152 14.60 -5.50 -10.23
C GLY A 152 15.23 -4.16 -10.57
N ASP A 153 14.59 -3.07 -10.16
CA ASP A 153 15.02 -1.70 -10.46
C ASP A 153 16.40 -1.35 -9.90
N LEU A 154 17.08 -0.44 -10.60
CA LEU A 154 18.42 0.02 -10.30
C LEU A 154 18.42 1.54 -10.13
N THR A 155 19.11 2.06 -9.12
CA THR A 155 19.34 3.50 -8.96
C THR A 155 20.84 3.78 -8.88
N ILE A 156 21.30 4.76 -9.66
CA ILE A 156 22.69 5.23 -9.66
C ILE A 156 22.69 6.62 -9.01
N ALA A 157 23.35 6.74 -7.87
CA ALA A 157 23.49 8.00 -7.14
C ALA A 157 24.93 8.51 -7.27
N PRO A 158 25.16 9.72 -7.79
CA PRO A 158 26.49 10.33 -7.80
C PRO A 158 26.96 10.64 -6.37
N ALA A 159 28.27 10.80 -6.16
CA ALA A 159 28.84 11.20 -4.87
C ALA A 159 28.50 12.66 -4.51
N ASP A 160 28.42 13.54 -5.52
CA ASP A 160 28.06 14.94 -5.35
C ASP A 160 26.53 15.12 -5.32
N ALA A 161 26.04 16.33 -5.00
CA ALA A 161 24.62 16.68 -4.90
C ALA A 161 23.80 16.60 -6.22
N GLY A 162 24.26 15.80 -7.18
CA GLY A 162 23.56 15.47 -8.42
C GLY A 162 22.30 14.64 -8.16
N ARG A 163 21.36 14.70 -9.11
CA ARG A 163 20.10 13.93 -9.02
C ARG A 163 20.37 12.44 -9.29
N PRO A 164 19.83 11.52 -8.47
CA PRO A 164 19.93 10.08 -8.73
C PRO A 164 19.27 9.70 -10.05
N VAL A 165 19.94 8.85 -10.83
CA VAL A 165 19.43 8.28 -12.07
C VAL A 165 18.68 6.99 -11.76
N LYS A 166 17.40 6.94 -12.08
CA LYS A 166 16.58 5.74 -11.95
C LYS A 166 16.63 4.93 -13.24
N CYS A 167 16.87 3.63 -13.12
CA CYS A 167 16.96 2.69 -14.22
C CYS A 167 15.99 1.53 -13.97
N THR A 168 15.10 1.26 -14.91
CA THR A 168 14.16 0.13 -14.85
C THR A 168 14.61 -0.96 -15.79
N ALA A 169 14.56 -2.22 -15.34
CA ALA A 169 14.92 -3.36 -16.17
C ALA A 169 13.83 -3.61 -17.22
N ASP A 170 14.20 -3.96 -18.46
CA ASP A 170 13.23 -4.29 -19.51
C ASP A 170 12.40 -5.55 -19.16
N ARG A 171 12.93 -6.40 -18.27
CA ARG A 171 12.31 -7.62 -17.75
C ARG A 171 12.91 -8.00 -16.40
N GLU A 172 12.15 -8.71 -15.57
CA GLU A 172 12.71 -9.37 -14.39
C GLU A 172 13.71 -10.46 -14.80
N ALA A 173 14.77 -10.63 -14.01
CA ALA A 173 15.76 -11.67 -14.28
C ALA A 173 16.29 -12.36 -13.03
N VAL A 174 16.41 -13.69 -13.15
CA VAL A 174 17.02 -14.54 -12.14
C VAL A 174 18.53 -14.32 -12.13
N LEU A 175 19.07 -14.02 -10.95
CA LEU A 175 20.51 -13.90 -10.72
C LEU A 175 21.15 -15.25 -10.43
N THR A 176 20.55 -16.01 -9.52
CA THR A 176 21.00 -17.36 -9.17
C THR A 176 19.90 -18.10 -8.40
N THR A 177 19.95 -19.42 -8.41
CA THR A 177 19.12 -20.29 -7.58
C THR A 177 20.02 -21.26 -6.82
N VAL A 178 19.87 -21.32 -5.49
CA VAL A 178 20.64 -22.22 -4.64
C VAL A 178 19.73 -23.32 -4.07
N PRO A 179 20.04 -24.60 -4.28
CA PRO A 179 19.22 -25.70 -3.79
C PRO A 179 19.37 -25.88 -2.28
N VAL A 180 18.26 -26.18 -1.59
CA VAL A 180 18.23 -26.51 -0.15
C VAL A 180 17.63 -27.92 0.00
N PRO A 181 18.41 -28.94 0.40
CA PRO A 181 17.89 -30.31 0.54
C PRO A 181 16.88 -30.42 1.69
N ALA A 182 15.84 -31.24 1.50
CA ALA A 182 14.93 -31.59 2.59
C ALA A 182 15.65 -32.50 3.62
N ARG A 183 15.39 -32.30 4.93
CA ARG A 183 15.94 -33.18 5.97
C ARG A 183 15.44 -34.62 5.77
N ARG A 184 16.34 -35.57 5.52
CA ARG A 184 16.00 -37.01 5.56
C ARG A 184 15.75 -37.44 7.02
N LYS A 185 14.60 -38.06 7.29
CA LYS A 185 14.33 -38.75 8.56
C LYS A 185 15.21 -40.00 8.64
N ALA A 186 15.94 -40.17 9.74
CA ALA A 186 16.61 -41.43 10.04
C ALA A 186 15.57 -42.51 10.37
N VAL A 187 15.73 -43.70 9.78
CA VAL A 187 14.97 -44.95 9.97
C VAL A 187 15.88 -45.88 10.81
N THR A 188 15.43 -46.60 11.86
CA THR A 188 14.95 -48.01 11.80
C THR A 188 14.40 -48.47 13.19
N PRO A 189 13.41 -49.41 13.29
CA PRO A 189 12.65 -49.79 14.51
C PRO A 189 13.14 -51.11 15.18
N PRO A 190 12.50 -51.60 16.29
CA PRO A 190 11.49 -52.67 16.10
C PRO A 190 10.28 -52.71 17.08
N THR A 191 9.20 -53.24 16.50
CA THR A 191 8.13 -54.12 17.02
C THR A 191 7.15 -53.70 18.14
N ALA A 192 5.94 -53.39 17.66
CA ALA A 192 4.67 -54.08 17.91
C ALA A 192 4.05 -54.07 19.33
N ARG A 193 2.95 -53.31 19.46
CA ARG A 193 1.63 -53.84 19.86
C ARG A 193 0.49 -52.94 19.34
N THR A 194 -0.56 -53.62 18.89
CA THR A 194 -1.80 -53.16 18.22
C THR A 194 -2.78 -52.48 19.22
N PRO A 195 -3.96 -51.95 18.80
CA PRO A 195 -4.28 -50.53 18.91
C PRO A 195 -5.40 -50.21 19.92
N LEU A 196 -5.37 -49.01 20.49
CA LEU A 196 -6.55 -48.36 21.08
C LEU A 196 -6.73 -46.96 20.46
N ALA A 197 -8.00 -46.59 20.36
CA ALA A 197 -8.63 -45.50 19.61
C ALA A 197 -8.00 -44.08 19.79
N PRO A 198 -8.35 -43.10 18.93
CA PRO A 198 -7.50 -41.96 18.59
C PRO A 198 -7.37 -40.95 19.74
N GLY A 199 -6.19 -40.93 20.36
CA GLY A 199 -5.71 -39.81 21.16
C GLY A 199 -5.20 -38.69 20.26
N ARG A 200 -5.87 -37.54 20.36
CA ARG A 200 -5.53 -36.20 19.84
C ARG A 200 -4.06 -36.02 19.43
N GLY A 201 -3.79 -36.11 18.13
CA GLY A 201 -2.55 -35.61 17.54
C GLY A 201 -2.60 -34.09 17.49
N ALA A 202 -1.61 -33.43 18.11
CA ALA A 202 -1.38 -31.99 18.04
C ALA A 202 -1.16 -31.57 16.58
N GLY A 203 -2.26 -31.24 15.91
CA GLY A 203 -2.27 -30.63 14.61
C GLY A 203 -1.59 -29.26 14.67
N ARG A 204 -1.07 -28.83 13.51
CA ARG A 204 -0.89 -27.43 13.15
C ARG A 204 -1.99 -26.63 13.83
N THR A 205 -1.66 -25.81 14.81
CA THR A 205 -2.59 -24.76 15.22
C THR A 205 -2.65 -23.83 14.03
N ALA A 206 -3.59 -24.10 13.13
CA ALA A 206 -4.21 -23.04 12.36
C ALA A 206 -4.48 -21.93 13.37
N ILE A 207 -4.06 -20.71 13.05
CA ILE A 207 -4.60 -19.52 13.70
C ILE A 207 -6.11 -19.70 13.54
N GLY A 208 -6.80 -20.03 14.63
CA GLY A 208 -8.25 -20.14 14.61
C GLY A 208 -8.80 -18.79 14.13
N PRO A 209 -10.02 -18.76 13.55
CA PRO A 209 -10.67 -17.48 13.28
C PRO A 209 -10.59 -16.63 14.55
N MET A 210 -10.02 -15.43 14.42
CA MET A 210 -10.03 -14.44 15.50
C MET A 210 -11.49 -14.29 15.94
N ARG A 211 -11.82 -14.81 17.12
CA ARG A 211 -13.16 -14.69 17.68
C ARG A 211 -13.32 -13.28 18.19
N LEU A 212 -14.21 -12.55 17.54
CA LEU A 212 -14.78 -11.32 18.08
C LEU A 212 -15.51 -11.71 19.38
N ALA A 213 -15.33 -10.93 20.45
CA ALA A 213 -16.01 -11.20 21.71
C ALA A 213 -17.51 -10.93 21.55
N ASP A 214 -18.35 -11.88 21.97
CA ASP A 214 -19.81 -11.80 21.80
C ASP A 214 -20.45 -10.71 22.69
N ASP A 215 -19.78 -10.33 23.78
CA ASP A 215 -20.24 -9.32 24.73
C ASP A 215 -19.60 -7.96 24.42
N LEU A 216 -20.39 -7.01 23.92
CA LEU A 216 -19.96 -5.62 23.78
C LEU A 216 -20.02 -4.90 25.13
N PRO A 217 -19.08 -3.97 25.43
CA PRO A 217 -19.19 -3.15 26.62
C PRO A 217 -20.48 -2.30 26.56
N PRO A 218 -21.11 -1.96 27.70
CA PRO A 218 -22.27 -1.07 27.67
C PRO A 218 -21.87 0.31 27.12
N CYS A 219 -22.79 0.96 26.40
CA CYS A 219 -22.62 2.38 26.08
C CYS A 219 -22.67 3.16 27.40
N ASP A 220 -21.57 3.83 27.78
CA ASP A 220 -21.55 4.66 28.98
C ASP A 220 -22.28 5.99 28.69
N PRO A 221 -23.40 6.27 29.37
CA PRO A 221 -24.16 7.48 29.12
C PRO A 221 -23.52 8.75 29.70
N LYS A 222 -22.46 8.68 30.53
CA LYS A 222 -22.07 9.84 31.35
C LYS A 222 -20.56 10.05 31.56
N PRO A 223 -19.73 10.13 30.51
CA PRO A 223 -18.47 10.84 30.68
C PRO A 223 -18.73 12.33 30.98
N ALA A 224 -17.77 13.01 31.61
CA ALA A 224 -17.81 14.46 31.76
C ALA A 224 -17.62 15.10 30.37
N TRP A 225 -18.73 15.36 29.68
CA TRP A 225 -18.77 15.93 28.34
C TRP A 225 -18.27 17.37 28.35
N THR A 226 -16.97 17.54 28.16
CA THR A 226 -16.33 18.84 28.08
C THR A 226 -15.28 18.80 26.98
N TRP A 227 -15.19 19.86 26.18
CA TRP A 227 -14.17 19.94 25.13
C TRP A 227 -12.78 19.72 25.72
N ASN A 228 -12.02 18.78 25.15
CA ASN A 228 -10.72 18.43 25.71
C ASN A 228 -9.68 19.49 25.31
N PRO A 229 -9.07 20.20 26.28
CA PRO A 229 -8.13 21.28 26.01
C PRO A 229 -6.70 20.80 25.71
N ASP A 230 -6.43 19.49 25.72
CA ASP A 230 -5.10 18.96 25.41
C ASP A 230 -4.65 19.44 24.01
N PRO A 231 -3.49 20.13 23.89
CA PRO A 231 -3.00 20.63 22.61
C PRO A 231 -2.86 19.56 21.52
N ALA A 232 -2.57 18.31 21.89
CA ALA A 232 -2.48 17.21 20.94
C ALA A 232 -3.85 16.80 20.35
N LEU A 233 -4.95 17.21 20.98
CA LEU A 233 -6.32 16.98 20.52
C LEU A 233 -6.96 18.23 19.89
N GLN A 234 -6.18 19.29 19.70
CA GLN A 234 -6.65 20.51 19.05
C GLN A 234 -7.10 20.23 17.61
N MET A 235 -8.26 20.76 17.24
CA MET A 235 -8.81 20.69 15.90
C MET A 235 -8.29 21.84 15.03
N PRO A 236 -8.39 21.74 13.69
CA PRO A 236 -8.01 22.84 12.80
C PRO A 236 -8.64 24.16 13.24
N GLU A 237 -7.87 25.23 13.13
CA GLU A 237 -8.35 26.57 13.46
C GLU A 237 -9.55 26.95 12.59
N LEU A 238 -10.44 27.75 13.18
CA LEU A 238 -11.61 28.25 12.46
C LEU A 238 -11.18 29.35 11.50
N PRO A 239 -11.82 29.47 10.31
CA PRO A 239 -11.59 30.60 9.43
C PRO A 239 -11.85 31.95 10.14
N PRO A 240 -11.10 33.02 9.81
CA PRO A 240 -11.37 34.35 10.33
C PRO A 240 -12.82 34.78 10.09
N GLY A 241 -13.46 35.42 11.07
CA GLY A 241 -14.87 35.85 10.95
C GLY A 241 -15.90 34.75 11.19
N THR A 242 -15.48 33.54 11.56
CA THR A 242 -16.40 32.45 11.93
C THR A 242 -17.25 32.83 13.14
N THR A 243 -18.57 32.69 13.00
CA THR A 243 -19.51 32.81 14.11
C THR A 243 -19.55 31.49 14.87
N VAL A 244 -19.26 31.52 16.17
CA VAL A 244 -19.35 30.37 17.06
C VAL A 244 -20.63 30.49 17.89
N PRO A 245 -21.66 29.68 17.62
CA PRO A 245 -22.85 29.68 18.45
C PRO A 245 -22.54 29.16 19.86
N PRO A 246 -23.38 29.51 20.87
CA PRO A 246 -23.30 28.88 22.18
C PRO A 246 -23.51 27.36 22.07
N GLU A 247 -23.13 26.64 23.13
CA GLU A 247 -23.29 25.20 23.18
C GLU A 247 -24.78 24.80 23.17
N ASP A 248 -25.14 23.88 22.26
CA ASP A 248 -26.51 23.41 22.09
C ASP A 248 -26.86 22.30 23.09
N LYS A 249 -28.16 22.02 23.25
CA LYS A 249 -28.63 20.85 24.01
C LYS A 249 -28.33 19.57 23.22
N SER A 250 -27.12 19.05 23.36
CA SER A 250 -26.71 17.78 22.77
C SER A 250 -27.23 16.58 23.56
N GLN A 251 -27.50 15.47 22.86
CA GLN A 251 -27.82 14.19 23.49
C GLN A 251 -26.73 13.16 23.14
N PRO A 252 -26.37 12.26 24.09
CA PRO A 252 -25.45 11.18 23.80
C PRO A 252 -26.10 10.17 22.85
N GLU A 253 -25.34 9.76 21.84
CA GLU A 253 -25.71 8.76 20.85
C GLU A 253 -24.69 7.62 20.87
N CYS A 254 -25.14 6.38 20.65
CA CYS A 254 -24.32 5.19 20.79
C CYS A 254 -24.11 4.47 19.46
N GLY A 255 -22.90 3.97 19.21
CA GLY A 255 -22.58 3.17 18.04
C GLY A 255 -21.75 1.94 18.40
N ARG A 256 -21.84 0.89 17.58
CA ARG A 256 -20.93 -0.26 17.64
C ARG A 256 -19.69 0.01 16.80
N LEU A 257 -18.55 -0.56 17.21
CA LEU A 257 -17.27 -0.44 16.54
C LEU A 257 -16.69 -1.82 16.20
N ASN A 258 -16.14 -1.96 15.00
CA ASN A 258 -15.12 -2.96 14.69
C ASN A 258 -13.78 -2.22 14.53
N VAL A 259 -12.77 -2.61 15.32
CA VAL A 259 -11.47 -1.95 15.37
C VAL A 259 -10.39 -2.90 14.88
N VAL A 260 -9.64 -2.47 13.87
CA VAL A 260 -8.44 -3.14 13.38
C VAL A 260 -7.25 -2.24 13.67
N SER A 261 -6.23 -2.79 14.32
CA SER A 261 -4.95 -2.11 14.49
C SER A 261 -3.82 -3.02 14.05
N ASN A 262 -2.76 -2.48 13.48
CA ASN A 262 -1.56 -3.28 13.20
C ASN A 262 -0.51 -3.10 14.31
N ILE A 263 0.43 -4.04 14.35
CA ILE A 263 1.69 -3.92 15.07
C ILE A 263 2.77 -3.93 14.00
N GLY A 264 3.21 -2.75 13.58
CA GLY A 264 4.07 -2.56 12.41
C GLY A 264 5.35 -3.40 12.47
N LYS A 265 6.02 -3.43 13.62
CA LYS A 265 7.24 -4.22 13.86
C LYS A 265 7.05 -5.73 13.77
N ALA A 266 5.86 -6.22 14.09
CA ALA A 266 5.55 -7.64 14.14
C ALA A 266 4.74 -8.11 12.91
N HIS A 267 4.44 -7.20 11.98
CA HIS A 267 3.66 -7.45 10.76
C HIS A 267 2.37 -8.24 11.00
N VAL A 268 1.69 -7.96 12.12
CA VAL A 268 0.45 -8.61 12.53
C VAL A 268 -0.63 -7.55 12.75
N ALA A 269 -1.90 -7.96 12.66
CA ALA A 269 -3.05 -7.14 13.02
C ALA A 269 -3.77 -7.70 14.25
N ALA A 270 -4.22 -6.79 15.12
CA ALA A 270 -5.12 -7.02 16.23
C ALA A 270 -6.53 -6.57 15.83
N LEU A 271 -7.51 -7.43 16.07
CA LEU A 271 -8.93 -7.16 15.84
C LEU A 271 -9.64 -7.13 17.19
N THR A 272 -10.51 -6.14 17.38
CA THR A 272 -11.42 -6.08 18.53
C THR A 272 -12.74 -5.41 18.15
N GLN A 273 -13.71 -5.51 19.05
CA GLN A 273 -14.98 -4.80 18.98
C GLN A 273 -15.09 -3.81 20.12
N GLY A 274 -15.99 -2.86 19.95
CA GLY A 274 -16.27 -1.89 21.00
C GLY A 274 -17.56 -1.15 20.78
N MET A 275 -17.75 -0.15 21.62
CA MET A 275 -18.81 0.83 21.52
C MET A 275 -18.20 2.23 21.50
N VAL A 276 -18.90 3.13 20.84
CA VAL A 276 -18.66 4.57 20.93
C VAL A 276 -19.90 5.24 21.51
N SER A 277 -19.69 6.21 22.40
CA SER A 277 -20.67 7.18 22.84
C SER A 277 -20.25 8.54 22.28
N VAL A 278 -21.13 9.20 21.55
CA VAL A 278 -20.88 10.50 20.90
C VAL A 278 -21.87 11.53 21.41
N LEU A 279 -21.39 12.65 21.94
CA LEU A 279 -22.23 13.82 22.18
C LEU A 279 -22.30 14.62 20.88
N TYR A 280 -23.42 14.48 20.17
CA TYR A 280 -23.60 15.05 18.83
C TYR A 280 -23.93 16.54 18.87
N THR A 281 -23.25 17.31 18.01
CA THR A 281 -23.41 18.75 17.79
C THR A 281 -23.44 19.56 19.09
N THR A 282 -22.28 19.63 19.74
CA THR A 282 -22.06 20.54 20.88
C THR A 282 -22.05 21.99 20.41
N ARG A 283 -21.38 22.26 19.27
CA ARG A 283 -21.35 23.59 18.64
C ARG A 283 -21.34 23.42 17.12
N ALA A 284 -21.92 24.40 16.42
CA ALA A 284 -21.89 24.47 14.97
C ALA A 284 -21.28 25.79 14.43
N PRO A 285 -19.96 26.04 14.62
CA PRO A 285 -19.31 27.20 14.03
C PRO A 285 -19.55 27.32 12.53
N ARG A 286 -19.93 28.51 12.06
CA ARG A 286 -20.23 28.77 10.64
C ARG A 286 -19.61 30.06 10.14
N ASN A 287 -19.23 30.06 8.87
CA ASN A 287 -18.79 31.24 8.14
C ASN A 287 -19.44 31.19 6.74
N GLU A 288 -20.39 32.10 6.50
CA GLU A 288 -21.12 32.18 5.24
C GLU A 288 -20.24 32.67 4.09
N ALA A 289 -19.32 33.60 4.36
CA ALA A 289 -18.41 34.14 3.35
C ALA A 289 -17.45 33.07 2.80
N ASP A 290 -17.01 32.15 3.67
CA ASP A 290 -16.12 31.04 3.29
C ASP A 290 -16.88 29.77 2.90
N ASN A 291 -18.22 29.79 2.84
CA ASN A 291 -19.06 28.61 2.66
C ASN A 291 -18.62 27.45 3.59
N TYR A 292 -18.52 27.72 4.89
CA TYR A 292 -17.91 26.82 5.87
C TYR A 292 -18.85 26.55 7.04
N ILE A 293 -18.97 25.27 7.41
CA ILE A 293 -19.55 24.85 8.67
C ILE A 293 -18.70 23.75 9.32
N ARG A 294 -18.57 23.83 10.65
CA ARG A 294 -17.98 22.78 11.46
C ARG A 294 -19.00 22.33 12.50
N TYR A 295 -19.20 21.03 12.64
CA TYR A 295 -19.92 20.46 13.78
C TYR A 295 -18.90 19.88 14.75
N ASP A 296 -18.84 20.46 15.95
CA ASP A 296 -18.01 19.98 17.05
C ASP A 296 -18.82 18.97 17.88
N ASN A 297 -18.24 17.80 18.11
CA ASN A 297 -18.81 16.68 18.84
C ASN A 297 -17.76 16.16 19.81
N LEU A 298 -18.19 15.37 20.80
CA LEU A 298 -17.30 14.70 21.75
C LEU A 298 -17.52 13.20 21.67
N GLY A 299 -16.46 12.41 21.91
CA GLY A 299 -16.55 10.95 21.80
C GLY A 299 -15.81 10.21 22.91
N VAL A 300 -16.38 9.08 23.35
CA VAL A 300 -15.73 8.10 24.21
C VAL A 300 -15.87 6.72 23.63
N VAL A 301 -14.76 5.99 23.54
CA VAL A 301 -14.71 4.62 23.04
C VAL A 301 -14.41 3.64 24.18
N ALA A 302 -15.11 2.51 24.17
CA ALA A 302 -14.81 1.36 25.01
C ALA A 302 -14.62 0.13 24.12
N THR A 303 -13.49 -0.56 24.23
CA THR A 303 -13.18 -1.77 23.44
C THR A 303 -13.07 -3.01 24.31
N ASN A 304 -13.41 -4.15 23.72
CA ASN A 304 -13.09 -5.46 24.26
C ASN A 304 -11.58 -5.74 24.23
N PRO A 305 -11.09 -6.66 25.08
CA PRO A 305 -9.72 -7.12 24.98
C PRO A 305 -9.42 -7.74 23.60
N ALA A 306 -8.34 -7.29 22.98
CA ALA A 306 -7.83 -7.82 21.72
C ALA A 306 -6.76 -8.87 22.02
N THR A 307 -6.92 -10.10 21.55
CA THR A 307 -5.90 -11.15 21.66
C THR A 307 -5.25 -11.41 20.32
N THR A 308 -3.93 -11.28 20.25
CA THR A 308 -3.16 -11.42 19.00
C THR A 308 -1.95 -12.31 19.23
N SER A 309 -1.62 -13.15 18.24
CA SER A 309 -0.43 -14.01 18.27
C SER A 309 0.52 -13.63 17.14
N THR A 310 1.81 -13.58 17.43
CA THR A 310 2.88 -13.29 16.47
C THR A 310 4.17 -14.00 16.88
N LEU A 311 5.21 -13.87 16.08
CA LEU A 311 6.57 -14.25 16.47
C LEU A 311 7.26 -13.03 17.06
N GLY A 312 7.35 -12.97 18.39
CA GLY A 312 8.20 -12.03 19.10
C GLY A 312 9.63 -12.14 18.58
N PHE A 313 10.21 -10.99 18.19
CA PHE A 313 11.53 -10.91 17.54
C PHE A 313 11.71 -11.81 16.30
N GLY A 314 10.61 -12.25 15.68
CA GLY A 314 10.62 -13.09 14.48
C GLY A 314 10.86 -14.58 14.71
N PHE A 315 11.04 -15.04 15.96
CA PHE A 315 11.30 -16.46 16.25
C PHE A 315 10.56 -17.03 17.47
N LEU A 316 10.04 -16.18 18.36
CA LEU A 316 9.42 -16.61 19.60
C LEU A 316 7.89 -16.52 19.50
N PRO A 317 7.15 -17.63 19.33
CA PRO A 317 5.69 -17.64 19.46
C PRO A 317 5.21 -16.89 20.69
N THR A 318 4.55 -15.76 20.47
CA THR A 318 4.11 -14.85 21.51
C THR A 318 2.64 -14.52 21.29
N THR A 319 1.83 -14.74 22.30
CA THR A 319 0.42 -14.34 22.32
C THR A 319 0.25 -13.26 23.37
N ALA A 320 -0.41 -12.16 23.02
CA ALA A 320 -0.69 -11.08 23.95
C ALA A 320 -2.16 -10.67 23.87
N THR A 321 -2.72 -10.37 25.04
CA THR A 321 -4.05 -9.77 25.19
C THR A 321 -3.87 -8.34 25.69
N SER A 322 -4.47 -7.39 24.97
CA SER A 322 -4.39 -5.96 25.26
C SER A 322 -5.77 -5.29 25.27
N VAL A 323 -5.92 -4.23 26.05
CA VAL A 323 -7.12 -3.40 26.12
C VAL A 323 -6.72 -1.95 25.81
N PHE A 324 -7.48 -1.28 24.94
CA PHE A 324 -7.36 0.17 24.72
C PHE A 324 -8.24 0.90 25.72
N GLN A 325 -7.67 1.89 26.40
CA GLN A 325 -8.33 2.65 27.45
C GLN A 325 -8.24 4.14 27.12
N GLN A 326 -9.37 4.73 26.73
CA GLN A 326 -9.42 6.14 26.42
C GLN A 326 -9.19 6.98 27.69
N VAL A 327 -8.41 8.04 27.57
CA VAL A 327 -8.10 8.99 28.64
C VAL A 327 -8.90 10.27 28.40
N GLY A 328 -9.91 10.49 29.23
CA GLY A 328 -10.84 11.60 29.07
C GLY A 328 -11.73 11.46 27.82
N VAL A 329 -12.36 12.56 27.42
CA VAL A 329 -13.15 12.60 26.17
C VAL A 329 -12.28 12.97 24.98
N GLY A 330 -12.62 12.45 23.80
CA GLY A 330 -12.02 12.82 22.53
C GLY A 330 -12.79 13.96 21.87
N ASN A 331 -12.08 14.76 21.08
CA ASN A 331 -12.68 15.81 20.25
C ASN A 331 -13.00 15.24 18.87
N ILE A 332 -14.17 15.57 18.33
CA ILE A 332 -14.58 15.15 16.98
C ILE A 332 -15.12 16.38 16.23
N SER A 333 -14.58 16.70 15.05
CA SER A 333 -15.10 17.77 14.21
C SER A 333 -15.46 17.25 12.82
N LEU A 334 -16.70 17.45 12.39
CA LEU A 334 -17.11 17.35 11.00
C LEU A 334 -16.93 18.72 10.35
N ILE A 335 -16.10 18.82 9.33
CA ILE A 335 -15.88 20.03 8.55
C ILE A 335 -16.55 19.83 7.19
N SER A 336 -17.41 20.76 6.77
CA SER A 336 -18.23 20.66 5.57
C SER A 336 -18.44 22.03 4.93
N PRO A 337 -18.79 22.10 3.63
CA PRO A 337 -19.45 23.28 3.07
C PRO A 337 -20.77 23.54 3.80
N LEU A 338 -21.10 24.81 4.00
CA LEU A 338 -22.38 25.23 4.57
C LEU A 338 -23.52 24.96 3.58
N ASP A 339 -23.29 25.28 2.31
CA ASP A 339 -24.17 25.02 1.18
C ASP A 339 -23.39 24.27 0.07
N TRP A 340 -23.90 23.09 -0.28
CA TRP A 340 -23.31 22.22 -1.29
C TRP A 340 -23.48 22.72 -2.74
N THR A 341 -24.32 23.73 -2.95
CA THR A 341 -24.58 24.34 -4.25
C THR A 341 -23.70 25.54 -4.56
N LEU A 342 -23.09 26.14 -3.52
CA LEU A 342 -22.25 27.32 -3.68
C LEU A 342 -20.79 26.92 -3.98
N PRO A 343 -20.10 27.65 -4.89
CA PRO A 343 -18.67 27.47 -5.10
C PRO A 343 -17.88 27.91 -3.85
N GLY A 344 -16.71 27.29 -3.62
CA GLY A 344 -15.86 27.56 -2.44
C GLY A 344 -16.01 26.51 -1.33
N GLY A 345 -15.58 26.84 -0.10
CA GLY A 345 -15.66 25.95 1.06
C GLY A 345 -14.47 25.00 1.25
N PRO A 346 -14.47 24.21 2.34
CA PRO A 346 -13.34 23.33 2.72
C PRO A 346 -13.18 22.07 1.86
N GLY A 347 -13.88 21.98 0.72
CA GLY A 347 -13.97 20.78 -0.11
C GLY A 347 -14.99 19.76 0.42
N PRO A 348 -14.91 18.47 0.02
CA PRO A 348 -15.79 17.42 0.51
C PRO A 348 -15.77 17.31 2.04
N ALA A 349 -16.90 16.95 2.65
CA ALA A 349 -16.98 16.92 4.10
C ALA A 349 -16.06 15.84 4.66
N ARG A 350 -15.44 16.14 5.80
CA ARG A 350 -14.48 15.26 6.47
C ARG A 350 -14.71 15.28 7.97
N VAL A 351 -14.61 14.11 8.60
CA VAL A 351 -14.60 14.00 10.07
C VAL A 351 -13.17 13.83 10.54
N LEU A 352 -12.80 14.61 11.56
CA LEU A 352 -11.56 14.49 12.31
C LEU A 352 -11.91 14.06 13.73
N ALA A 353 -11.38 12.93 14.19
CA ALA A 353 -11.55 12.46 15.57
C ALA A 353 -10.18 12.33 16.23
N LYS A 354 -10.00 12.94 17.40
CA LYS A 354 -8.75 12.88 18.16
C LYS A 354 -9.03 12.51 19.61
N ALA A 355 -8.34 11.48 20.10
CA ALA A 355 -8.43 11.04 21.49
C ALA A 355 -7.05 10.66 22.05
N LYS A 356 -6.96 10.57 23.37
CA LYS A 356 -5.81 9.97 24.07
C LYS A 356 -6.17 8.55 24.47
N GLU A 357 -5.27 7.62 24.23
CA GLU A 357 -5.46 6.20 24.53
C GLU A 357 -4.27 5.66 25.32
N ASN A 358 -4.52 4.78 26.27
CA ASN A 358 -3.51 3.91 26.87
C ASN A 358 -3.69 2.49 26.36
N VAL A 359 -2.59 1.81 26.07
CA VAL A 359 -2.62 0.36 25.81
C VAL A 359 -2.21 -0.36 27.07
N ARG A 360 -3.11 -1.15 27.63
CA ARG A 360 -2.82 -2.02 28.78
C ARG A 360 -2.70 -3.46 28.31
N VAL A 361 -1.62 -4.13 28.68
CA VAL A 361 -1.41 -5.55 28.39
C VAL A 361 -1.81 -6.35 29.62
N THR A 362 -2.76 -7.26 29.46
CA THR A 362 -3.36 -8.01 30.59
C THR A 362 -2.88 -9.46 30.65
N ALA A 363 -2.50 -10.05 29.52
CA ALA A 363 -1.95 -11.39 29.46
C ALA A 363 -0.91 -11.49 28.35
N VAL A 364 0.18 -12.22 28.62
CA VAL A 364 1.20 -12.59 27.63
C VAL A 364 1.55 -14.05 27.80
N GLN A 365 1.79 -14.74 26.69
CA GLN A 365 2.34 -16.09 26.67
C GLN A 365 3.52 -16.11 25.70
N ALA A 366 4.60 -16.80 26.06
CA ALA A 366 5.71 -17.11 25.17
C ALA A 366 5.86 -18.63 25.09
N ASN A 367 5.86 -19.19 23.87
CA ASN A 367 5.84 -20.65 23.65
C ASN A 367 4.72 -21.37 24.43
N GLY A 368 3.56 -20.73 24.58
CA GLY A 368 2.43 -21.25 25.36
C GLY A 368 2.60 -21.17 26.88
N VAL A 369 3.73 -20.65 27.38
CA VAL A 369 3.95 -20.43 28.81
C VAL A 369 3.49 -19.02 29.19
N PRO A 370 2.54 -18.86 30.13
CA PRO A 370 2.12 -17.55 30.60
C PRO A 370 3.28 -16.77 31.23
N ILE A 371 3.45 -15.53 30.80
CA ILE A 371 4.36 -14.55 31.40
C ILE A 371 3.51 -13.59 32.22
N PRO A 372 3.66 -13.57 33.56
CA PRO A 372 2.90 -12.67 34.39
C PRO A 372 3.40 -11.23 34.23
N VAL A 373 2.56 -10.39 33.61
CA VAL A 373 2.88 -8.99 33.28
C VAL A 373 2.53 -8.00 34.40
N GLY A 374 1.74 -8.41 35.39
CA GLY A 374 1.32 -7.54 36.48
C GLY A 374 0.21 -6.54 36.10
N PRO A 375 -0.49 -5.96 37.08
CA PRO A 375 -1.70 -5.16 36.84
C PRO A 375 -1.42 -3.79 36.23
N ARG A 376 -0.19 -3.29 36.29
CA ARG A 376 0.20 -1.96 35.82
C ARG A 376 0.86 -1.97 34.44
N CYS A 377 0.91 -3.12 33.76
CA CYS A 377 1.59 -3.23 32.48
C CYS A 377 0.86 -2.48 31.37
N GLY A 378 1.46 -1.40 30.87
CA GLY A 378 0.89 -0.62 29.78
C GLY A 378 1.84 0.43 29.24
N THR A 379 1.32 1.27 28.34
CA THR A 379 2.07 2.42 27.81
C THR A 379 2.44 3.39 28.93
N ALA A 380 3.68 3.84 28.94
CA ALA A 380 4.21 4.76 29.97
C ALA A 380 3.55 6.15 29.94
N LYS A 381 2.93 6.52 28.81
CA LYS A 381 2.14 7.73 28.63
C LYS A 381 1.01 7.46 27.63
N PRO A 382 -0.08 8.23 27.67
CA PRO A 382 -1.14 8.14 26.67
C PRO A 382 -0.61 8.47 25.26
N MET A 383 -1.05 7.70 24.28
CA MET A 383 -0.81 7.94 22.87
C MET A 383 -1.94 8.77 22.27
N THR A 384 -1.63 9.64 21.32
CA THR A 384 -2.67 10.33 20.55
C THR A 384 -3.12 9.43 19.42
N VAL A 385 -4.42 9.17 19.35
CA VAL A 385 -5.08 8.54 18.20
C VAL A 385 -5.78 9.65 17.43
N ALA A 386 -5.37 9.86 16.18
CA ALA A 386 -5.97 10.84 15.27
C ALA A 386 -6.51 10.10 14.06
N LEU A 387 -7.84 10.14 13.89
CA LEU A 387 -8.54 9.45 12.82
C LEU A 387 -9.22 10.44 11.90
N THR A 388 -9.32 10.06 10.63
CA THR A 388 -10.01 10.80 9.59
C THR A 388 -11.02 9.91 8.89
N ARG A 389 -12.16 10.49 8.51
CA ARG A 389 -13.16 9.90 7.62
C ARG A 389 -13.50 10.90 6.53
N ASP A 390 -13.47 10.45 5.27
CA ASP A 390 -14.14 11.16 4.17
C ASP A 390 -15.64 10.93 4.31
N ALA A 391 -16.39 12.00 4.58
CA ALA A 391 -17.81 11.91 4.89
C ALA A 391 -18.69 12.21 3.68
N GLY A 392 -18.17 12.84 2.63
CA GLY A 392 -19.00 13.21 1.48
C GLY A 392 -20.11 14.15 1.93
N ARG A 393 -21.38 13.71 1.89
CA ARG A 393 -22.54 14.44 2.44
C ARG A 393 -23.05 13.88 3.78
N SER A 394 -22.40 12.85 4.32
CA SER A 394 -22.80 12.15 5.54
C SER A 394 -22.38 12.87 6.82
N SER A 395 -23.10 12.61 7.91
CA SER A 395 -22.73 13.11 9.25
C SER A 395 -21.96 12.08 10.10
N VAL A 396 -21.53 12.49 11.30
CA VAL A 396 -20.91 11.61 12.32
C VAL A 396 -21.88 10.52 12.81
N GLN A 397 -23.19 10.76 12.67
CA GLN A 397 -24.25 9.83 13.10
C GLN A 397 -24.40 8.65 12.16
N GLU A 398 -23.94 8.79 10.92
CA GLU A 398 -24.01 7.72 9.93
C GLU A 398 -22.85 6.73 10.10
N ALA A 399 -23.07 5.50 9.63
CA ALA A 399 -22.02 4.49 9.59
C ALA A 399 -20.82 4.97 8.76
N GLY A 400 -19.62 4.56 9.14
CA GLY A 400 -18.43 5.03 8.44
C GLY A 400 -17.12 4.47 8.94
N LEU A 401 -16.12 4.54 8.04
CA LEU A 401 -14.75 4.16 8.32
C LEU A 401 -13.93 5.36 8.76
N TYR A 402 -13.29 5.21 9.90
CA TYR A 402 -12.29 6.12 10.42
C TYR A 402 -10.93 5.43 10.30
N SER A 403 -9.92 6.14 9.82
CA SER A 403 -8.58 5.59 9.70
C SER A 403 -7.52 6.59 10.13
N GLY A 404 -6.41 6.10 10.66
CA GLY A 404 -5.32 6.94 11.10
C GLY A 404 -4.05 6.16 11.39
N SER A 405 -2.99 6.90 11.69
CA SER A 405 -1.73 6.34 12.17
C SER A 405 -1.53 6.67 13.65
N VAL A 406 -0.85 5.78 14.36
CA VAL A 406 -0.56 5.94 15.78
C VAL A 406 0.90 5.61 16.03
N THR A 407 1.51 6.34 16.96
CA THR A 407 2.84 6.01 17.48
C THR A 407 2.66 5.44 18.87
N VAL A 408 2.99 4.16 19.05
CA VAL A 408 2.85 3.47 20.33
C VAL A 408 4.03 3.86 21.23
N PRO A 409 3.81 4.49 22.40
CA PRO A 409 4.87 4.85 23.34
C PRO A 409 5.55 3.63 23.93
N ARG A 410 6.68 3.84 24.61
CA ARG A 410 7.32 2.79 25.44
C ARG A 410 6.36 2.25 26.49
N PHE A 411 6.53 0.99 26.84
CA PHE A 411 5.81 0.36 27.96
C PHE A 411 6.50 0.64 29.29
N ALA A 412 5.75 0.57 30.38
CA ALA A 412 6.22 0.65 31.74
C ALA A 412 5.34 -0.20 32.68
N GLY A 413 5.87 -0.52 33.86
CA GLY A 413 5.12 -1.22 34.91
C GLY A 413 4.79 -2.67 34.57
N CYS A 414 5.57 -3.30 33.69
CA CYS A 414 5.37 -4.67 33.24
C CYS A 414 6.31 -5.65 33.96
N GLY A 415 5.73 -6.73 34.49
CA GLY A 415 6.42 -7.83 35.17
C GLY A 415 5.98 -7.99 36.63
N VAL A 416 6.21 -9.18 37.19
CA VAL A 416 5.98 -9.50 38.61
C VAL A 416 7.27 -10.05 39.25
N GLY A 417 8.38 -9.33 39.06
CA GLY A 417 9.69 -9.69 39.62
C GLY A 417 10.80 -9.02 38.84
N GLU A 418 10.87 -9.34 37.55
CA GLU A 418 11.76 -8.68 36.59
C GLU A 418 10.99 -7.64 35.77
N ASP A 419 11.64 -6.54 35.39
CA ASP A 419 11.07 -5.55 34.49
C ASP A 419 11.12 -6.04 33.04
N ILE A 420 9.96 -6.41 32.51
CA ILE A 420 9.82 -6.87 31.12
C ILE A 420 9.33 -5.74 30.19
N SER A 421 9.21 -4.51 30.69
CA SER A 421 8.83 -3.34 29.88
C SER A 421 9.74 -3.12 28.65
N PRO A 422 11.07 -3.35 28.70
CA PRO A 422 11.93 -3.27 27.53
C PRO A 422 11.56 -4.27 26.42
N LEU A 423 11.12 -5.48 26.77
CA LEU A 423 10.74 -6.51 25.79
C LEU A 423 9.47 -6.12 25.02
N LEU A 424 8.45 -5.64 25.72
CA LEU A 424 7.22 -5.15 25.10
C LEU A 424 7.48 -3.88 24.27
N THR A 425 8.34 -2.98 24.77
CA THR A 425 8.76 -1.78 24.04
C THR A 425 9.48 -2.13 22.75
N ALA A 426 10.41 -3.09 22.80
CA ALA A 426 11.14 -3.53 21.61
C ALA A 426 10.20 -4.14 20.56
N SER A 427 9.17 -4.88 21.02
CA SER A 427 8.26 -5.64 20.15
C SER A 427 7.14 -4.81 19.50
N ILE A 428 6.57 -3.84 20.23
CA ILE A 428 5.31 -3.18 19.83
C ILE A 428 5.47 -1.66 19.64
N SER A 429 6.27 -0.99 20.49
CA SER A 429 6.37 0.47 20.49
C SER A 429 7.02 1.02 19.22
N GLY A 430 6.61 2.22 18.80
CA GLY A 430 7.17 2.92 17.64
C GLY A 430 6.11 3.48 16.69
N SER A 431 6.57 4.10 15.61
CA SER A 431 5.76 4.56 14.49
C SER A 431 5.41 3.42 13.53
N GLY A 432 4.60 3.71 12.51
CA GLY A 432 4.19 2.72 11.51
C GLY A 432 2.99 1.86 11.92
N ASN A 433 2.39 2.17 13.07
CA ASN A 433 1.13 1.57 13.49
C ASN A 433 -0.05 2.37 12.91
N THR A 434 -1.12 1.68 12.54
CA THR A 434 -2.35 2.20 11.95
C THR A 434 -3.53 1.66 12.72
N VAL A 435 -4.58 2.47 12.82
CA VAL A 435 -5.86 2.09 13.41
C VAL A 435 -6.96 2.39 12.41
N GLU A 436 -7.86 1.43 12.24
CA GLU A 436 -9.08 1.57 11.46
C GLU A 436 -10.27 1.20 12.33
N ILE A 437 -11.30 2.04 12.31
CA ILE A 437 -12.52 1.86 13.08
C ILE A 437 -13.70 1.92 12.10
N ASN A 438 -14.44 0.83 11.99
CA ASN A 438 -15.73 0.84 11.33
C ASN A 438 -16.81 1.10 12.38
N GLN A 439 -17.48 2.23 12.27
CA GLN A 439 -18.57 2.64 13.14
C GLN A 439 -19.91 2.27 12.51
N SER A 440 -20.85 1.72 13.29
CA SER A 440 -22.25 1.64 12.88
C SER A 440 -22.89 3.03 12.79
N ALA A 441 -24.09 3.12 12.25
CA ALA A 441 -24.93 4.28 12.50
C ALA A 441 -25.15 4.42 14.02
N LEU A 442 -25.17 5.66 14.50
CA LEU A 442 -25.42 5.98 15.89
C LEU A 442 -26.93 5.89 16.17
N CYS A 443 -27.28 5.35 17.33
CA CYS A 443 -28.62 5.38 17.86
C CYS A 443 -28.73 6.44 18.96
N LYS A 444 -29.86 7.14 19.03
CA LYS A 444 -30.13 8.15 20.05
C LYS A 444 -30.56 7.49 21.35
N MET A 445 -29.97 7.91 22.47
CA MET A 445 -30.45 7.48 23.78
C MET A 445 -31.70 8.27 24.18
N ASN A 446 -32.81 7.58 24.44
CA ASN A 446 -34.05 8.22 24.92
C ASN A 446 -34.04 8.39 26.46
N GLY A 447 -32.95 8.95 26.99
CA GLY A 447 -32.71 9.16 28.42
C GLY A 447 -31.72 8.19 29.07
N PRO A 448 -31.35 8.40 30.36
CA PRO A 448 -30.28 7.64 31.04
C PRO A 448 -30.57 6.15 31.23
N SER A 449 -31.82 5.74 31.11
CA SER A 449 -32.33 4.39 31.40
C SER A 449 -32.95 3.68 30.20
N GLN A 450 -33.01 4.33 29.02
CA GLN A 450 -33.44 3.69 27.78
C GLN A 450 -32.23 3.48 26.88
N PRO A 451 -31.54 2.32 27.00
CA PRO A 451 -30.45 1.99 26.11
C PRO A 451 -31.00 1.85 24.69
N CYS A 452 -30.44 2.61 23.76
CA CYS A 452 -30.65 2.32 22.36
C CYS A 452 -29.73 1.15 21.98
N THR A 453 -30.23 0.24 21.15
CA THR A 453 -29.42 -0.84 20.59
C THR A 453 -28.90 -0.36 19.25
N PRO A 454 -27.59 -0.04 19.10
CA PRO A 454 -27.09 0.36 17.80
C PRO A 454 -27.17 -0.83 16.85
N GLY A 455 -27.46 -0.53 15.58
CA GLY A 455 -27.49 -1.52 14.52
C GLY A 455 -26.15 -2.24 14.36
N PRO A 456 -26.11 -3.35 13.59
CA PRO A 456 -24.87 -4.06 13.34
C PRO A 456 -23.83 -3.13 12.70
N VAL A 457 -22.56 -3.34 13.04
CA VAL A 457 -21.47 -2.79 12.25
C VAL A 457 -21.47 -3.54 10.92
N ALA A 458 -21.50 -2.85 9.78
CA ALA A 458 -21.32 -3.49 8.48
C ALA A 458 -20.05 -4.36 8.52
N LYS A 459 -20.14 -5.65 8.13
CA LYS A 459 -19.00 -6.58 8.30
C LYS A 459 -17.79 -6.04 7.53
N THR A 460 -16.60 -6.16 8.11
CA THR A 460 -15.43 -5.34 7.77
C THR A 460 -14.49 -5.94 6.72
N ALA A 461 -14.92 -6.91 5.91
CA ALA A 461 -14.04 -7.52 4.93
C ALA A 461 -14.77 -7.83 3.61
N TRP A 462 -14.34 -7.18 2.55
CA TRP A 462 -14.63 -7.58 1.18
C TRP A 462 -13.74 -8.78 0.82
N SER A 463 -14.30 -9.80 0.18
CA SER A 463 -13.54 -10.93 -0.37
C SER A 463 -13.51 -10.83 -1.88
N VAL A 464 -12.35 -10.52 -2.47
CA VAL A 464 -12.12 -10.62 -3.92
C VAL A 464 -11.33 -11.91 -4.17
N LYS A 465 -11.87 -12.85 -4.94
CA LYS A 465 -11.20 -14.12 -5.25
C LYS A 465 -10.99 -14.27 -6.76
N PRO A 466 -9.78 -14.63 -7.21
CA PRO A 466 -8.56 -14.92 -6.44
C PRO A 466 -7.86 -13.72 -5.78
N GLY A 467 -8.23 -12.47 -6.10
CA GLY A 467 -7.65 -11.27 -5.48
C GLY A 467 -6.24 -10.92 -5.99
N GLY A 468 -5.63 -9.86 -5.46
CA GLY A 468 -4.34 -9.34 -5.93
C GLY A 468 -4.45 -8.33 -7.08
N LYS A 469 -3.37 -8.12 -7.84
CA LYS A 469 -3.43 -7.27 -9.05
C LYS A 469 -4.05 -8.05 -10.20
N ILE A 470 -5.19 -7.58 -10.68
CA ILE A 470 -5.99 -8.23 -11.69
C ILE A 470 -6.02 -7.35 -12.93
N VAL A 471 -5.79 -7.93 -14.10
CA VAL A 471 -5.84 -7.22 -15.38
C VAL A 471 -7.11 -7.62 -16.13
N GLY A 472 -7.94 -6.63 -16.46
CA GLY A 472 -9.07 -6.76 -17.36
C GLY A 472 -8.67 -6.36 -18.76
N THR A 473 -9.16 -7.08 -19.77
CA THR A 473 -8.92 -6.78 -21.19
C THR A 473 -10.21 -6.33 -21.85
N GLY A 474 -10.16 -5.19 -22.53
CA GLY A 474 -11.22 -4.71 -23.42
C GLY A 474 -10.78 -4.77 -24.87
N SER A 475 -11.75 -4.85 -25.77
CA SER A 475 -11.55 -4.83 -27.23
C SER A 475 -12.46 -3.78 -27.86
N GLY A 476 -11.94 -3.02 -28.83
CA GLY A 476 -12.73 -2.02 -29.55
C GLY A 476 -13.16 -0.83 -28.70
N VAL A 477 -12.30 -0.37 -27.79
CA VAL A 477 -12.59 0.80 -26.95
C VAL A 477 -12.48 2.07 -27.77
N THR A 478 -13.52 2.88 -27.74
CA THR A 478 -13.59 4.16 -28.47
C THR A 478 -13.53 5.33 -27.51
N ILE A 479 -12.62 6.26 -27.80
CA ILE A 479 -12.48 7.55 -27.14
C ILE A 479 -13.06 8.57 -28.12
N ALA A 480 -14.23 9.10 -27.80
CA ALA A 480 -14.95 10.06 -28.65
C ALA A 480 -14.99 11.44 -28.00
N ASP A 481 -14.71 12.48 -28.77
CA ASP A 481 -15.01 13.86 -28.40
C ASP A 481 -16.48 14.18 -28.68
N ALA A 482 -17.16 14.76 -27.70
CA ALA A 482 -18.60 14.97 -27.76
C ALA A 482 -19.02 16.18 -28.63
N ASP A 483 -18.13 17.14 -28.88
CA ASP A 483 -18.45 18.40 -29.57
C ASP A 483 -17.85 18.45 -30.99
N PHE A 484 -16.65 17.89 -31.17
CA PHE A 484 -15.91 17.90 -32.43
C PHE A 484 -16.09 16.63 -33.25
N GLY A 485 -16.69 15.58 -32.66
CA GLY A 485 -17.05 14.34 -33.35
C GLY A 485 -15.87 13.44 -33.72
N GLY A 486 -14.65 13.76 -33.27
CA GLY A 486 -13.47 12.94 -33.53
C GLY A 486 -13.41 11.72 -32.62
N MET A 487 -13.20 10.55 -33.21
CA MET A 487 -13.06 9.28 -32.49
C MET A 487 -11.66 8.66 -32.66
N ILE A 488 -11.13 8.12 -31.57
CA ILE A 488 -9.99 7.20 -31.57
C ILE A 488 -10.48 5.84 -31.11
N THR A 489 -10.30 4.83 -31.94
CA THR A 489 -10.63 3.44 -31.63
C THR A 489 -9.36 2.65 -31.38
N CYS A 490 -9.28 2.01 -30.22
CA CYS A 490 -8.18 1.14 -29.83
C CYS A 490 -8.57 -0.32 -30.01
N THR A 491 -7.71 -1.07 -30.70
CA THR A 491 -7.91 -2.50 -30.96
C THR A 491 -7.97 -3.29 -29.65
N THR A 492 -7.06 -3.00 -28.72
CA THR A 492 -7.10 -3.58 -27.38
C THR A 492 -6.87 -2.53 -26.30
N SER A 493 -7.44 -2.77 -25.14
CA SER A 493 -7.19 -1.99 -23.94
C SER A 493 -7.04 -2.91 -22.73
N LYS A 494 -6.31 -2.43 -21.73
CA LYS A 494 -6.11 -3.13 -20.46
C LYS A 494 -6.40 -2.18 -19.32
N ILE A 495 -7.10 -2.68 -18.32
CA ILE A 495 -7.28 -2.01 -17.04
C ILE A 495 -6.69 -2.88 -15.94
N THR A 496 -5.93 -2.29 -15.03
CA THR A 496 -5.38 -3.03 -13.89
C THR A 496 -6.10 -2.62 -12.62
N LEU A 497 -6.74 -3.57 -11.95
CA LEU A 497 -7.32 -3.41 -10.63
C LEU A 497 -6.37 -3.97 -9.58
N ASP A 498 -6.15 -3.26 -8.49
CA ASP A 498 -5.38 -3.72 -7.34
C ASP A 498 -6.33 -4.10 -6.19
N ALA A 499 -6.45 -5.40 -5.95
CA ALA A 499 -7.19 -6.01 -4.86
C ALA A 499 -6.27 -6.74 -3.85
N SER A 500 -5.05 -6.22 -3.62
CA SER A 500 -3.99 -6.91 -2.86
C SER A 500 -3.92 -6.61 -1.36
N LEU A 501 -4.75 -5.71 -0.83
CA LEU A 501 -4.79 -5.33 0.59
C LEU A 501 -6.06 -5.90 1.27
N PRO A 502 -6.08 -6.16 2.60
CA PRO A 502 -7.34 -6.35 3.30
C PRO A 502 -8.17 -5.09 3.10
N HIS A 503 -9.24 -5.24 2.32
CA HIS A 503 -10.02 -4.12 1.82
C HIS A 503 -10.78 -3.45 2.96
N ARG A 504 -10.29 -2.25 3.28
CA ARG A 504 -10.93 -1.22 4.12
C ARG A 504 -12.41 -1.14 3.77
N THR A 505 -13.26 -0.89 4.75
CA THR A 505 -14.73 -1.06 4.64
C THR A 505 -15.41 -0.27 3.51
N GLY A 506 -14.78 0.78 2.99
CA GLY A 506 -15.26 1.55 1.82
C GLY A 506 -14.60 1.26 0.47
N ARG A 507 -13.56 0.42 0.38
CA ARG A 507 -12.73 0.26 -0.84
C ARG A 507 -12.53 -1.20 -1.24
N ILE A 508 -13.18 -1.64 -2.30
CA ILE A 508 -13.11 -3.05 -2.77
C ILE A 508 -11.89 -3.31 -3.64
N ALA A 509 -11.50 -2.38 -4.53
CA ALA A 509 -10.31 -2.47 -5.39
C ALA A 509 -9.97 -1.09 -5.98
N ASP A 510 -8.70 -0.81 -6.29
CA ASP A 510 -8.26 0.44 -6.93
C ASP A 510 -7.88 0.22 -8.40
N ILE A 511 -8.25 1.12 -9.32
CA ILE A 511 -7.61 1.13 -10.65
C ILE A 511 -6.18 1.65 -10.49
N SER A 512 -5.21 0.82 -10.86
CA SER A 512 -3.78 1.10 -10.76
C SER A 512 -3.11 1.36 -12.11
N GLY A 513 -3.82 1.18 -13.22
CA GLY A 513 -3.28 1.51 -14.54
C GLY A 513 -4.23 1.24 -15.71
N PHE A 514 -3.94 1.91 -16.82
CA PHE A 514 -4.54 1.72 -18.12
C PHE A 514 -3.45 1.49 -19.17
N ALA A 515 -3.73 0.66 -20.16
CA ALA A 515 -2.92 0.55 -21.36
C ALA A 515 -3.84 0.43 -22.57
N PHE A 516 -3.45 1.05 -23.68
CA PHE A 516 -4.18 1.01 -24.94
C PHE A 516 -3.22 0.61 -26.04
N ASP A 517 -3.69 -0.17 -27.01
CA ASP A 517 -2.88 -0.65 -28.13
C ASP A 517 -3.68 -0.68 -29.43
N GLY A 518 -2.98 -0.46 -30.54
CA GLY A 518 -3.56 -0.36 -31.87
C GLY A 518 -4.64 0.71 -31.97
N CYS A 519 -4.36 1.92 -31.46
CA CYS A 519 -5.30 3.04 -31.52
C CYS A 519 -5.16 3.79 -32.83
N THR A 520 -6.29 4.00 -33.51
CA THR A 520 -6.37 4.76 -34.76
C THR A 520 -7.53 5.73 -34.70
N ASN A 521 -7.39 6.89 -35.35
CA ASN A 521 -8.54 7.74 -35.59
C ASN A 521 -9.42 7.19 -36.73
N GLU A 522 -10.52 7.89 -37.03
CA GLU A 522 -11.51 7.51 -38.06
C GLU A 522 -10.93 7.33 -39.47
N VAL A 523 -9.83 8.02 -39.78
CA VAL A 523 -9.14 7.92 -41.09
C VAL A 523 -7.95 6.95 -41.06
N GLY A 524 -7.79 6.19 -39.98
CA GLY A 524 -6.77 5.14 -39.85
C GLY A 524 -5.38 5.64 -39.45
N VAL A 525 -5.24 6.92 -39.06
CA VAL A 525 -3.97 7.45 -38.55
C VAL A 525 -3.69 6.86 -37.17
N PRO A 526 -2.50 6.30 -36.92
CA PRO A 526 -2.13 5.75 -35.62
C PRO A 526 -1.97 6.83 -34.54
N TYR A 527 -2.41 6.51 -33.33
CA TYR A 527 -2.28 7.33 -32.13
C TYR A 527 -1.65 6.54 -30.97
N GLU A 528 -0.71 7.16 -30.28
CA GLU A 528 -0.29 6.73 -28.96
C GLU A 528 -1.22 7.35 -27.92
N VAL A 529 -1.89 6.50 -27.13
CA VAL A 529 -2.80 6.93 -26.06
C VAL A 529 -2.16 6.59 -24.72
N THR A 530 -1.86 7.62 -23.94
CA THR A 530 -1.38 7.45 -22.56
C THR A 530 -2.44 7.95 -21.61
N ALA A 531 -2.70 7.19 -20.56
CA ALA A 531 -3.68 7.55 -19.55
C ALA A 531 -3.08 7.38 -18.17
N VAL A 532 -2.98 8.49 -17.44
CA VAL A 532 -2.37 8.54 -16.13
C VAL A 532 -3.45 8.75 -15.07
N PRO A 533 -3.56 7.83 -14.10
CA PRO A 533 -4.17 8.08 -12.81
C PRO A 533 -3.89 9.47 -12.24
N ASP A 534 -4.91 10.30 -12.03
CA ASP A 534 -4.72 11.58 -11.30
C ASP A 534 -5.07 11.42 -9.83
N HIS A 535 -6.33 11.06 -9.56
CA HIS A 535 -6.83 10.82 -8.21
C HIS A 535 -7.83 9.67 -8.21
N GLY A 536 -7.53 8.64 -7.41
CA GLY A 536 -8.33 7.43 -7.36
C GLY A 536 -9.68 7.65 -6.70
N ARG A 537 -10.71 6.99 -7.22
CA ARG A 537 -11.71 6.37 -6.34
C ARG A 537 -11.94 4.93 -6.79
N HIS A 538 -11.65 4.06 -5.85
CA HIS A 538 -11.83 2.62 -5.80
C HIS A 538 -13.26 2.21 -6.14
N LEU A 539 -13.47 0.91 -6.40
CA LEU A 539 -14.80 0.31 -6.20
C LEU A 539 -15.29 0.65 -4.80
N GLN A 540 -16.42 1.34 -4.74
CA GLN A 540 -16.97 1.85 -3.50
C GLN A 540 -17.76 0.73 -2.81
N GLY A 541 -17.31 0.36 -1.61
CA GLY A 541 -18.03 -0.62 -0.80
C GLY A 541 -19.49 -0.22 -0.54
N ALA A 542 -19.76 1.08 -0.37
CA ALA A 542 -21.10 1.63 -0.15
C ALA A 542 -22.04 1.50 -1.36
N SER A 543 -21.50 1.26 -2.56
CA SER A 543 -22.28 1.11 -3.79
C SER A 543 -22.59 -0.34 -4.15
N TYR A 544 -22.09 -1.30 -3.37
CA TYR A 544 -22.32 -2.71 -3.64
C TYR A 544 -23.77 -3.08 -3.33
N ASP A 545 -24.47 -3.59 -4.32
CA ASP A 545 -25.78 -4.19 -4.13
C ASP A 545 -25.64 -5.71 -3.95
N PRO A 546 -25.95 -6.26 -2.76
CA PRO A 546 -25.84 -7.69 -2.51
C PRO A 546 -26.86 -8.53 -3.31
N THR A 547 -27.92 -7.92 -3.84
CA THR A 547 -28.96 -8.59 -4.62
C THR A 547 -28.51 -8.85 -6.05
N THR A 548 -27.91 -7.83 -6.67
CA THR A 548 -27.42 -7.89 -8.06
C THR A 548 -25.94 -8.28 -8.14
N GLY A 549 -25.19 -8.14 -7.05
CA GLY A 549 -23.74 -8.36 -7.03
C GLY A 549 -22.95 -7.27 -7.75
N GLN A 550 -23.55 -6.11 -8.01
CA GLN A 550 -22.94 -5.01 -8.74
C GLN A 550 -22.27 -4.02 -7.79
N SER A 551 -21.20 -3.34 -8.25
CA SER A 551 -20.54 -2.25 -7.52
C SER A 551 -20.10 -1.14 -8.45
N LEU A 552 -20.29 0.11 -8.01
CA LEU A 552 -19.93 1.31 -8.75
C LEU A 552 -18.58 1.88 -8.30
N MET A 553 -17.92 2.52 -9.24
CA MET A 553 -16.74 3.34 -8.99
C MET A 553 -16.74 4.60 -9.84
N THR A 554 -15.98 5.60 -9.40
CA THR A 554 -15.81 6.86 -10.12
C THR A 554 -14.35 7.27 -10.04
N TYR A 555 -13.69 7.42 -11.17
CA TYR A 555 -12.26 7.56 -11.26
C TYR A 555 -11.86 8.85 -11.98
N ARG A 556 -10.72 9.45 -11.62
CA ARG A 556 -10.19 10.63 -12.33
C ARG A 556 -8.96 10.30 -13.17
N LEU A 557 -9.05 10.54 -14.47
CA LEU A 557 -8.04 10.18 -15.45
C LEU A 557 -7.53 11.41 -16.20
N ARG A 558 -6.21 11.52 -16.40
CA ARG A 558 -5.64 12.41 -17.41
C ARG A 558 -5.22 11.59 -18.61
N MET A 559 -5.68 11.96 -19.80
CA MET A 559 -5.34 11.26 -21.03
C MET A 559 -4.57 12.19 -21.96
N ARG A 560 -3.54 11.65 -22.60
CA ARG A 560 -2.77 12.32 -23.64
C ARG A 560 -2.77 11.48 -24.90
N LEU A 561 -2.91 12.15 -26.01
CA LEU A 561 -2.97 11.61 -27.35
C LEU A 561 -1.78 12.14 -28.14
N LYS A 562 -1.12 11.27 -28.88
CA LYS A 562 -0.04 11.65 -29.80
C LYS A 562 -0.19 10.88 -31.11
N GLY A 563 -0.63 11.57 -32.15
CA GLY A 563 -0.77 11.05 -33.50
C GLY A 563 0.57 10.95 -34.24
N ALA A 564 0.65 10.00 -35.17
CA ALA A 564 1.81 9.85 -36.06
C ALA A 564 1.98 11.03 -37.04
N ASP A 565 0.93 11.81 -37.24
CA ASP A 565 0.86 13.05 -38.00
C ASP A 565 1.41 14.27 -37.24
N GLY A 566 1.85 14.08 -35.99
CA GLY A 566 2.34 15.17 -35.14
C GLY A 566 1.26 15.83 -34.29
N CYS A 567 0.00 15.37 -34.37
CA CYS A 567 -1.06 15.86 -33.50
C CYS A 567 -0.76 15.47 -32.04
N THR A 568 -0.72 16.43 -31.13
CA THR A 568 -0.66 16.16 -29.68
C THR A 568 -1.83 16.81 -28.99
N ALA A 569 -2.55 16.03 -28.18
CA ALA A 569 -3.70 16.53 -27.43
C ALA A 569 -3.76 16.02 -25.99
N GLU A 570 -4.26 16.86 -25.07
CA GLU A 570 -4.62 16.45 -23.71
C GLU A 570 -6.15 16.56 -23.51
N LEU A 571 -6.76 15.47 -23.05
CA LEU A 571 -8.19 15.42 -22.76
C LEU A 571 -8.45 15.84 -21.31
N GLY A 572 -9.31 16.85 -21.12
CA GLY A 572 -9.62 17.47 -19.83
C GLY A 572 -11.07 17.97 -19.75
N ASN A 573 -11.57 18.24 -18.54
CA ASN A 573 -12.98 18.55 -18.34
C ASN A 573 -13.26 20.07 -18.32
N GLY A 574 -14.20 20.56 -19.15
CA GLY A 574 -14.79 21.92 -19.09
C GLY A 574 -14.43 22.92 -20.21
N ALA A 575 -15.34 23.88 -20.44
CA ALA A 575 -15.22 24.98 -21.40
C ALA A 575 -14.50 26.22 -20.80
N ALA A 576 -13.19 26.35 -21.00
CA ALA A 576 -12.34 27.56 -20.79
C ALA A 576 -12.09 28.09 -19.34
N PRO A 577 -10.94 28.78 -19.08
CA PRO A 577 -9.66 28.83 -19.81
C PRO A 577 -8.83 27.53 -19.50
N PRO A 578 -7.62 27.25 -20.07
CA PRO A 578 -7.09 25.87 -20.21
C PRO A 578 -6.94 25.16 -18.87
N GLY A 579 -8.00 24.46 -18.49
CA GLY A 579 -8.21 23.91 -17.18
C GLY A 579 -7.72 22.49 -17.20
N ASN A 580 -6.56 22.28 -16.57
CA ASN A 580 -5.86 21.02 -16.41
C ASN A 580 -6.61 20.05 -15.46
N ARG A 581 -7.95 19.96 -15.57
CA ARG A 581 -8.82 19.18 -14.68
C ARG A 581 -8.94 17.75 -15.22
N PRO A 582 -8.64 16.73 -14.40
CA PRO A 582 -8.78 15.33 -14.81
C PRO A 582 -10.24 14.95 -15.09
N GLN A 583 -10.42 14.04 -16.05
CA GLN A 583 -11.71 13.51 -16.49
C GLN A 583 -12.34 12.59 -15.45
N THR A 584 -13.64 12.73 -15.20
CA THR A 584 -14.39 11.82 -14.33
C THR A 584 -14.98 10.66 -15.14
N LEU A 585 -14.48 9.44 -14.91
CA LEU A 585 -14.95 8.19 -15.51
C LEU A 585 -15.74 7.39 -14.47
N SER A 586 -16.94 6.94 -14.77
CA SER A 586 -17.68 5.98 -13.94
C SER A 586 -17.44 4.55 -14.44
N ALA A 587 -17.45 3.58 -13.54
CA ALA A 587 -17.48 2.18 -13.95
C ALA A 587 -18.35 1.34 -13.03
N MET A 588 -18.90 0.26 -13.57
CA MET A 588 -19.70 -0.72 -12.85
C MET A 588 -19.08 -2.10 -13.01
N TYR A 589 -18.79 -2.76 -11.90
CA TYR A 589 -18.38 -4.16 -11.89
C TYR A 589 -19.59 -5.06 -11.68
N ASP A 590 -19.69 -6.12 -12.47
CA ASP A 590 -20.76 -7.11 -12.38
C ASP A 590 -20.18 -8.50 -12.03
N ASN A 591 -20.61 -9.05 -10.89
CA ASN A 591 -20.19 -10.37 -10.43
C ASN A 591 -20.72 -11.53 -11.28
N ALA A 592 -21.89 -11.39 -11.91
CA ALA A 592 -22.51 -12.46 -12.68
C ALA A 592 -21.77 -12.70 -14.00
N THR A 593 -21.31 -11.63 -14.62
CA THR A 593 -20.60 -11.67 -15.90
C THR A 593 -19.07 -11.56 -15.74
N HIS A 594 -18.58 -11.18 -14.56
CA HIS A 594 -17.17 -10.90 -14.28
C HIS A 594 -16.58 -9.83 -15.21
N THR A 595 -17.40 -8.82 -15.51
CA THR A 595 -17.04 -7.71 -16.40
C THR A 595 -17.08 -6.37 -15.68
N LEU A 596 -16.21 -5.46 -16.11
CA LEU A 596 -16.25 -4.05 -15.74
C LEU A 596 -16.74 -3.24 -16.94
N HIS A 597 -17.83 -2.53 -16.75
CA HIS A 597 -18.47 -1.66 -17.74
C HIS A 597 -18.01 -0.22 -17.48
N LEU A 598 -17.43 0.45 -18.48
CA LEU A 598 -16.97 1.84 -18.37
C LEU A 598 -17.98 2.81 -18.98
N PHE A 599 -18.26 3.89 -18.25
CA PHE A 599 -19.17 4.96 -18.65
C PHE A 599 -18.51 6.32 -18.42
N TRP A 600 -18.62 7.23 -19.37
CA TRP A 600 -18.31 8.64 -19.09
C TRP A 600 -19.37 9.20 -18.14
N SER A 601 -18.95 9.81 -17.03
CA SER A 601 -19.87 10.28 -16.01
C SER A 601 -20.53 11.59 -16.43
N LEU A 602 -21.84 11.58 -16.68
CA LEU A 602 -22.60 12.78 -17.05
C LEU A 602 -22.98 13.66 -15.84
N ASN A 603 -22.70 13.22 -14.60
CA ASN A 603 -23.04 13.96 -13.38
C ASN A 603 -22.31 15.32 -13.25
N ASP A 604 -21.25 15.55 -14.03
CA ASP A 604 -20.52 16.82 -14.07
C ASP A 604 -20.98 17.75 -15.23
N PHE A 605 -22.04 17.42 -15.99
CA PHE A 605 -22.62 18.21 -17.10
C PHE A 605 -21.62 18.74 -18.14
N THR A 606 -20.42 18.18 -18.18
CA THR A 606 -19.31 18.70 -18.97
C THR A 606 -18.87 17.61 -19.96
N PRO A 607 -18.99 17.85 -21.28
CA PRO A 607 -18.53 16.89 -22.29
C PRO A 607 -17.02 16.63 -22.17
N LEU A 608 -16.50 15.62 -22.86
CA LEU A 608 -15.05 15.44 -22.98
C LEU A 608 -14.47 16.59 -23.84
N TRP A 609 -13.55 17.41 -23.31
CA TRP A 609 -12.91 18.50 -24.07
C TRP A 609 -11.46 18.15 -24.42
N VAL A 610 -11.05 18.47 -25.65
CA VAL A 610 -9.65 18.61 -26.01
C VAL A 610 -9.14 19.96 -25.49
N SER A 611 -8.43 19.92 -24.36
CA SER A 611 -7.98 21.12 -23.62
C SER A 611 -6.80 21.82 -24.28
N THR A 612 -5.96 21.06 -24.99
CA THR A 612 -4.83 21.53 -25.78
C THR A 612 -4.71 20.62 -26.99
N ALA A 613 -4.61 21.19 -28.19
CA ALA A 613 -4.34 20.48 -29.43
C ALA A 613 -3.27 21.24 -30.20
N THR A 614 -2.21 20.57 -30.62
CA THR A 614 -1.17 21.15 -31.49
C THR A 614 -0.98 20.25 -32.69
N GLY A 615 -1.02 20.81 -33.90
CA GLY A 615 -0.79 20.04 -35.14
C GLY A 615 -1.91 19.08 -35.55
N CYS A 616 -3.13 19.26 -35.03
CA CYS A 616 -4.26 18.34 -35.24
C CYS A 616 -5.19 18.70 -36.41
N GLU A 617 -4.82 19.72 -37.21
CA GLU A 617 -5.66 20.31 -38.28
C GLU A 617 -6.01 19.34 -39.41
N ALA A 618 -5.19 18.32 -39.65
CA ALA A 618 -5.41 17.31 -40.69
C ALA A 618 -6.14 16.05 -40.21
N SER A 619 -6.20 15.83 -38.89
CA SER A 619 -6.55 14.55 -38.27
C SER A 619 -7.87 14.57 -37.52
N TRP A 620 -8.26 15.75 -37.05
CA TRP A 620 -9.53 16.02 -36.42
C TRP A 620 -10.25 16.92 -37.40
N GLN A 621 -11.22 16.40 -38.14
CA GLN A 621 -12.05 17.26 -38.98
C GLN A 621 -12.77 18.23 -38.04
N THR A 622 -12.24 19.44 -37.89
CA THR A 622 -12.94 20.51 -37.20
C THR A 622 -14.23 20.74 -37.99
N ARG A 623 -15.35 20.23 -37.50
CA ARG A 623 -16.64 20.76 -37.95
C ARG A 623 -16.61 22.27 -37.69
N PRO A 624 -16.98 23.10 -38.66
CA PRO A 624 -16.84 24.54 -38.53
C PRO A 624 -17.56 25.01 -37.26
N ALA A 625 -16.86 25.79 -36.45
CA ALA A 625 -17.39 26.43 -35.26
C ALA A 625 -18.59 27.30 -35.67
N GLY A 626 -19.81 26.82 -35.46
CA GLY A 626 -21.00 27.58 -35.87
C GLY A 626 -22.35 26.86 -35.88
N THR A 627 -22.42 25.53 -35.85
CA THR A 627 -23.71 24.83 -35.78
C THR A 627 -23.76 23.94 -34.56
N GLY A 628 -24.06 24.55 -33.41
CA GLY A 628 -24.58 23.85 -32.25
C GLY A 628 -25.92 23.21 -32.61
N VAL A 629 -25.86 22.00 -33.15
CA VAL A 629 -26.95 21.05 -33.00
C VAL A 629 -26.49 20.14 -31.88
N LEU A 630 -26.98 20.43 -30.67
CA LEU A 630 -27.15 19.43 -29.62
C LEU A 630 -27.99 18.30 -30.25
N LEU A 631 -27.33 17.34 -30.88
CA LEU A 631 -27.97 16.06 -31.16
C LEU A 631 -28.24 15.48 -29.78
N GLY A 632 -29.51 15.50 -29.39
CA GLY A 632 -29.99 14.88 -28.17
C GLY A 632 -29.53 13.44 -28.14
N ILE A 633 -28.42 13.20 -27.44
CA ILE A 633 -28.12 11.90 -26.88
C ILE A 633 -29.16 11.75 -25.79
N ASP A 634 -30.06 10.80 -26.00
CA ASP A 634 -31.12 10.45 -25.06
C ASP A 634 -30.49 10.32 -23.66
N ILE A 635 -30.97 11.15 -22.73
CA ILE A 635 -30.51 11.31 -21.33
C ILE A 635 -30.63 10.02 -20.51
N ASN A 636 -31.14 8.94 -21.12
CA ASN A 636 -31.29 7.62 -20.53
C ASN A 636 -30.35 6.55 -21.10
N THR A 637 -29.54 6.87 -22.12
CA THR A 637 -28.56 5.93 -22.68
C THR A 637 -27.15 6.26 -22.20
N PHE A 638 -26.67 5.55 -21.18
CA PHE A 638 -25.25 5.48 -20.87
C PHE A 638 -24.50 4.96 -22.11
N ALA A 639 -23.79 5.81 -22.83
CA ALA A 639 -22.93 5.33 -23.90
C ALA A 639 -21.79 4.52 -23.26
N GLU A 640 -21.92 3.20 -23.32
CA GLU A 640 -20.92 2.27 -22.82
C GLU A 640 -19.66 2.37 -23.70
N THR A 641 -18.54 2.68 -23.05
CA THR A 641 -17.29 3.03 -23.76
C THR A 641 -16.30 1.87 -23.85
N GLY A 642 -16.53 0.83 -23.05
CA GLY A 642 -15.78 -0.40 -23.11
C GLY A 642 -16.21 -1.39 -22.04
N ILE A 643 -16.21 -2.66 -22.42
CA ILE A 643 -16.39 -3.80 -21.51
C ILE A 643 -15.04 -4.46 -21.32
N TYR A 644 -14.68 -4.69 -20.06
CA TYR A 644 -13.44 -5.36 -19.69
C TYR A 644 -13.75 -6.68 -19.02
N SER A 645 -13.28 -7.78 -19.60
CA SER A 645 -13.37 -9.10 -19.00
C SER A 645 -12.10 -9.41 -18.22
N PHE A 646 -12.24 -10.01 -17.03
CA PHE A 646 -11.11 -10.40 -16.20
C PHE A 646 -10.84 -11.91 -16.30
N SER A 647 -9.58 -12.27 -16.47
CA SER A 647 -9.12 -13.67 -16.43
C SER A 647 -7.95 -13.81 -15.44
N PRO A 648 -8.07 -14.63 -14.39
CA PRO A 648 -9.26 -15.41 -14.02
C PRO A 648 -10.44 -14.52 -13.59
N ALA A 649 -11.66 -15.04 -13.76
CA ALA A 649 -12.89 -14.40 -13.29
C ALA A 649 -12.79 -14.05 -11.80
N GLN A 650 -13.21 -12.84 -11.44
CA GLN A 650 -13.14 -12.37 -10.06
C GLN A 650 -14.53 -12.37 -9.42
N THR A 651 -14.64 -12.95 -8.25
CA THR A 651 -15.87 -12.84 -7.44
C THR A 651 -15.63 -11.87 -6.31
N ILE A 652 -16.43 -10.80 -6.28
CA ILE A 652 -16.47 -9.84 -5.19
C ILE A 652 -17.58 -10.26 -4.23
N THR A 653 -17.24 -10.67 -3.02
CA THR A 653 -18.22 -10.95 -1.99
C THR A 653 -18.17 -9.83 -0.97
N GLY A 654 -19.29 -9.09 -0.88
CA GLY A 654 -19.48 -8.09 0.16
C GLY A 654 -19.90 -8.69 1.49
N PRO A 655 -19.84 -7.88 2.57
CA PRO A 655 -20.44 -8.25 3.83
C PRO A 655 -21.95 -8.44 3.64
N THR A 656 -22.48 -9.64 3.90
CA THR A 656 -23.93 -9.81 4.04
C THR A 656 -24.42 -8.98 5.24
N PRO A 657 -25.68 -8.47 5.21
CA PRO A 657 -26.31 -7.84 6.36
C PRO A 657 -26.11 -8.61 7.68
#